data_AF-A0A8H6UPE4-F1
#
_entry.id   AF-A0A8H6UPE4-F1
#
_cell.length_a   1.000
_cell.length_b   1.000
_cell.length_c   1.000
_cell.angle_alpha   90.00
_cell.angle_beta   90.00
_cell.angle_gamma   90.00
#
_symmetry.space_group_name_H-M   'P 1'
#
loop_
_entity.id
_entity.type
_entity.pdbx_description
1 polymer ?
#
loop_
_entity_poly.entity_id
_entity_poly.type
_entity_poly.pdbx_seq_one_letter_code
_entity_poly.pdbx_strand_id
1 'polypeptide(L)'
;MPEGLPIDFDQSLNGTMAAYTQQVVICTGQRDWASRIEDDGKGQSWGELVRGLKKLMGRGGRYADPFNNVLVSNSSFSPSSSTATASAFLFPRFIYIPSISLNVSEEQNAQTDLATFVQAFLLPEQLNPMQESLPESKRAKLTRKPELASNFPDAIDIQFSPVVLICGHGGRDMRCGVMAPVLEKEFSRVLRARGFSSAGADGNPTDSPEHAHVGLISHVGGHKYAGNVIVYIPPGMKAGDSPHPLAGKGIWKLDLPAIDRKWQEKWQAEETRSSPNGSANKESRGDKPKSYILSMFPYPSGTLHMGHLRVYTISDVLARFYRMRGHEVLHPMGWDAFGLPAENAAIERGIDPAEWTKQNIAKMKEQLRSISTAFDWDRELATCSPEFYEHTQRIFLMLYQKGLAYQAEALVNYDPVDKTVLANEQVDANGFSWRSGAKVEKLKLKQWFFRITDFKEMLLKDLDSLTGVWPERVLTMQRNWLGKSYGAKIKFPVTVDGSGDTSLHVNVFTTRPDTLYGVEYIALSLDHPVVLEAAEKDAALRKFLDEAASLPPDSKVGYKLSGVTASNPLHIIDKDSPHIARKLPIFVAPYVLSDYGEGAVMGVPGHDSRDLAFFRENTCPETISVVIEPENSPNPKDDNTGTVSSPSDMKAFTQEGILTSRCWKYQGLHSREAKKQIVTDLKGVGHGAFVEQWRLRDWLISRQRYWGAPIPIIHCDSCGPVPVPEDQLPVRLPKIEGDWLKGKKGNPLESSQDWVNTKCPSCSGPAKRDTDTMDTFVDSSWYYLRFLDAHNKERPFSPSAARPVDIYIGGVEHAILHLLYARFIYKFLSQTELFPEIARTGNVSGPSEPFKTVLTQGMVHGKTYTEPSTGRFLLPSEVDLSNPNQPLIKGTQVAPNISFEKMSKSKHNGVDPTSCALQYGADATRAHVLFSAPVSEVLEWDDVKIVGIERWFGRLWKLVLDAKQSLASASFTVSQSDLQKSSGPISPLPSLLQGLGDTDADGLLHTHQTIVSVTNCIENNPYGLNTVISDLTKLTNTLTSSTPTSPQVLYLCVSSLVRLLAPVAPALASECWEVLNDSLINEIASTGGRVPDIFDCAWPSPLLTSEQADVLSARGGQIVAVQINGKLRFTVTIPRRLSPTTSAESSDNSGAVTDEQDWIISRILETDEGRVWLREKNDWEKRRRVVVVKGGKLVNIVF
;
A
#
# COMPACT_ATOMS: atom_id res chain seq x y z
N MET A 1 23.81 -46.35 10.05
CA MET A 1 22.49 -46.47 10.68
C MET A 1 22.22 -47.95 10.92
N PRO A 2 21.76 -48.38 12.11
CA PRO A 2 21.28 -49.73 12.30
C PRO A 2 20.04 -49.97 11.41
N GLU A 3 19.99 -51.08 10.68
CA GLU A 3 18.86 -51.42 9.82
C GLU A 3 17.62 -51.74 10.68
N GLY A 4 16.46 -51.14 10.36
CA GLY A 4 15.17 -51.48 10.96
C GLY A 4 14.63 -50.54 12.05
N LEU A 5 15.32 -49.45 12.40
CA LEU A 5 14.80 -48.43 13.33
C LEU A 5 14.06 -47.30 12.58
N PRO A 6 12.78 -47.03 12.87
CA PRO A 6 12.03 -45.92 12.28
C PRO A 6 12.50 -44.59 12.90
N ILE A 7 13.04 -43.68 12.08
CA ILE A 7 13.59 -42.38 12.50
C ILE A 7 12.63 -41.26 12.06
N ASP A 8 12.27 -40.37 12.99
CA ASP A 8 11.51 -39.14 12.73
C ASP A 8 12.48 -37.97 12.56
N PHE A 9 12.48 -37.37 11.36
CA PHE A 9 13.33 -36.25 10.98
C PHE A 9 12.65 -34.88 11.14
N ASP A 10 11.35 -34.86 11.45
CA ASP A 10 10.51 -33.65 11.36
C ASP A 10 10.16 -33.07 12.76
N GLN A 11 10.51 -33.77 13.84
CA GLN A 11 10.15 -33.37 15.20
C GLN A 11 11.11 -32.32 15.79
N SER A 12 10.61 -31.10 16.03
CA SER A 12 11.36 -30.04 16.73
C SER A 12 11.36 -30.24 18.25
N LEU A 13 12.47 -29.92 18.93
CA LEU A 13 12.51 -29.73 20.40
C LEU A 13 11.64 -28.52 20.80
N ASN A 14 10.37 -28.75 21.13
CA ASN A 14 9.32 -27.80 21.60
C ASN A 14 9.83 -26.49 22.26
N GLY A 15 10.38 -25.56 21.47
CA GLY A 15 10.69 -24.19 21.87
C GLY A 15 11.92 -23.96 22.77
N THR A 16 12.82 -24.93 22.98
CA THR A 16 13.97 -24.77 23.92
C THR A 16 15.31 -24.41 23.26
N MET A 17 15.38 -24.20 21.95
CA MET A 17 16.64 -23.88 21.28
C MET A 17 16.54 -22.59 20.47
N ALA A 18 17.33 -21.58 20.85
CA ALA A 18 17.52 -20.38 20.04
C ALA A 18 18.49 -20.70 18.89
N ALA A 19 18.14 -20.33 17.65
CA ALA A 19 18.86 -20.73 16.44
C ALA A 19 20.24 -20.05 16.25
N TYR A 20 20.60 -19.08 17.10
CA TYR A 20 21.72 -18.15 16.90
C TYR A 20 22.86 -18.31 17.91
N THR A 21 22.84 -19.34 18.76
CA THR A 21 23.85 -19.49 19.82
C THR A 21 24.76 -20.69 19.58
N GLN A 22 26.08 -20.48 19.68
CA GLN A 22 27.05 -21.58 19.69
C GLN A 22 26.80 -22.43 20.93
N GLN A 23 26.47 -23.71 20.72
CA GLN A 23 26.10 -24.62 21.79
C GLN A 23 27.34 -25.30 22.38
N VAL A 24 27.32 -25.60 23.67
CA VAL A 24 28.36 -26.40 24.34
C VAL A 24 27.77 -27.73 24.77
N VAL A 25 28.34 -28.82 24.25
CA VAL A 25 27.96 -30.19 24.57
C VAL A 25 29.06 -30.81 25.42
N ILE A 26 28.68 -31.20 26.63
CA ILE A 26 29.59 -31.81 27.60
C ILE A 26 29.22 -33.28 27.76
N CYS A 27 30.09 -34.17 27.28
CA CYS A 27 30.03 -35.58 27.61
C CYS A 27 30.58 -35.80 29.02
N THR A 28 29.89 -36.67 29.76
CA THR A 28 30.14 -36.81 31.19
C THR A 28 30.90 -38.10 31.51
N GLY A 29 30.94 -39.04 30.57
CA GLY A 29 31.57 -40.35 30.72
C GLY A 29 30.90 -41.26 31.76
N GLN A 30 29.89 -40.79 32.48
CA GLN A 30 29.21 -41.54 33.53
C GLN A 30 28.06 -42.39 32.98
N ARG A 31 27.96 -43.62 33.54
CA ARG A 31 27.02 -44.66 33.11
C ARG A 31 25.77 -44.77 33.97
N ASP A 32 25.72 -44.08 35.11
CA ASP A 32 24.57 -44.10 36.02
C ASP A 32 24.53 -42.80 36.83
N TRP A 33 23.33 -42.24 37.01
CA TRP A 33 23.10 -40.91 37.59
C TRP A 33 21.96 -40.95 38.60
N ALA A 34 21.99 -40.11 39.63
CA ALA A 34 20.82 -39.81 40.43
C ALA A 34 19.69 -39.17 39.56
N SER A 35 18.45 -39.18 40.06
CA SER A 35 17.26 -38.69 39.33
C SER A 35 17.38 -37.24 38.81
N ARG A 36 18.25 -36.45 39.43
CA ARG A 36 18.78 -35.17 38.94
C ARG A 36 20.30 -35.19 39.12
N ILE A 37 21.04 -34.70 38.13
CA ILE A 37 22.51 -34.55 38.17
C ILE A 37 23.00 -33.72 39.37
N GLU A 38 22.14 -32.85 39.91
CA GLU A 38 22.43 -32.02 41.10
C GLU A 38 22.44 -32.83 42.40
N ASP A 39 21.80 -34.00 42.40
CA ASP A 39 21.59 -34.87 43.55
C ASP A 39 22.69 -35.95 43.66
N ASP A 40 23.62 -36.03 42.71
CA ASP A 40 24.82 -36.87 42.86
C ASP A 40 25.67 -36.36 44.03
N GLY A 41 26.08 -37.30 44.89
CA GLY A 41 26.64 -37.02 46.22
C GLY A 41 27.83 -36.04 46.23
N LYS A 42 28.05 -35.38 47.38
CA LYS A 42 29.24 -34.54 47.61
C LYS A 42 30.51 -35.35 47.34
N GLY A 43 31.41 -34.83 46.49
CA GLY A 43 32.61 -35.52 46.04
C GLY A 43 32.55 -36.14 44.63
N GLN A 44 31.42 -36.04 43.90
CA GLN A 44 31.39 -36.27 42.45
C GLN A 44 31.51 -34.94 41.68
N SER A 45 32.46 -34.87 40.74
CA SER A 45 32.83 -33.65 40.00
C SER A 45 31.64 -33.02 39.23
N TRP A 46 30.70 -33.83 38.76
CA TRP A 46 29.59 -33.38 37.90
C TRP A 46 28.45 -32.68 38.64
N GLY A 47 28.04 -33.20 39.81
CA GLY A 47 26.98 -32.58 40.61
C GLY A 47 27.39 -31.22 41.18
N GLU A 48 28.68 -31.06 41.50
CA GLU A 48 29.28 -29.80 41.93
C GLU A 48 29.44 -28.80 40.77
N LEU A 49 29.83 -29.26 39.58
CA LEU A 49 29.85 -28.46 38.35
C LEU A 49 28.47 -27.86 38.04
N VAL A 50 27.41 -28.68 38.01
CA VAL A 50 26.06 -28.20 37.67
C VAL A 50 25.52 -27.25 38.75
N ARG A 51 25.72 -27.56 40.04
CA ARG A 51 25.36 -26.65 41.14
C ARG A 51 26.13 -25.33 41.06
N GLY A 52 27.42 -25.37 40.71
CA GLY A 52 28.26 -24.19 40.51
C GLY A 52 27.80 -23.32 39.34
N LEU A 53 27.52 -23.92 38.17
CA LEU A 53 27.02 -23.21 36.99
C LEU A 53 25.69 -22.52 37.28
N LYS A 54 24.76 -23.22 37.94
CA LYS A 54 23.48 -22.64 38.37
C LYS A 54 23.63 -21.49 39.35
N LYS A 55 24.60 -21.58 40.28
CA LYS A 55 24.88 -20.53 41.27
C LYS A 55 25.51 -19.29 40.63
N LEU A 56 26.37 -19.45 39.63
CA LEU A 56 27.02 -18.36 38.90
C LEU A 56 26.07 -17.64 37.93
N MET A 57 25.09 -18.33 37.35
CA MET A 57 24.27 -17.79 36.26
C MET A 57 22.86 -17.29 36.66
N GLY A 58 22.36 -17.61 37.86
CA GLY A 58 21.08 -17.11 38.39
C GLY A 58 19.82 -17.79 37.81
N ARG A 59 18.64 -17.61 38.45
CA ARG A 59 17.33 -18.12 37.99
C ARG A 59 16.59 -17.05 37.16
N GLY A 60 16.73 -17.09 35.84
CA GLY A 60 15.93 -16.27 34.92
C GLY A 60 14.60 -16.95 34.54
N GLY A 61 13.52 -16.17 34.35
CA GLY A 61 12.23 -16.69 33.87
C GLY A 61 12.28 -17.21 32.42
N ARG A 62 11.17 -17.80 31.94
CA ARG A 62 11.04 -18.55 30.64
C ARG A 62 11.54 -17.86 29.35
N TYR A 63 11.93 -16.58 29.38
CA TYR A 63 12.43 -15.81 28.23
C TYR A 63 13.81 -15.16 28.47
N ALA A 64 14.43 -15.40 29.62
CA ALA A 64 15.73 -14.85 30.00
C ALA A 64 16.58 -15.91 30.69
N ASP A 65 16.45 -17.15 30.21
CA ASP A 65 17.19 -18.27 30.75
C ASP A 65 18.50 -18.46 29.96
N PRO A 66 19.68 -18.22 30.57
CA PRO A 66 20.97 -18.47 29.92
C PRO A 66 21.20 -19.96 29.60
N PHE A 67 20.32 -20.88 30.05
CA PHE A 67 20.35 -22.30 29.70
C PHE A 67 20.05 -22.60 28.20
N ASN A 68 19.81 -21.60 27.34
CA ASN A 68 19.73 -21.81 25.89
C ASN A 68 21.07 -22.15 25.20
N ASN A 69 22.22 -22.09 25.91
CA ASN A 69 23.57 -22.32 25.35
C ASN A 69 24.26 -23.59 25.85
N VAL A 70 23.66 -24.30 26.82
CA VAL A 70 24.22 -25.55 27.37
C VAL A 70 23.16 -26.63 27.33
N LEU A 71 23.47 -27.73 26.65
CA LEU A 71 22.60 -28.90 26.66
C LEU A 71 22.81 -29.68 27.97
N VAL A 72 22.20 -29.22 29.06
CA VAL A 72 22.00 -30.03 30.28
C VAL A 72 20.52 -30.37 30.37
N SER A 73 20.13 -31.51 29.81
CA SER A 73 18.75 -32.00 29.81
C SER A 73 18.28 -32.32 31.24
N ASN A 74 17.71 -31.35 31.94
CA ASN A 74 16.93 -31.60 33.15
C ASN A 74 15.45 -31.33 32.86
N SER A 75 14.85 -32.13 31.99
CA SER A 75 13.46 -31.92 31.59
C SER A 75 12.47 -32.63 32.50
N SER A 76 11.61 -31.85 33.14
CA SER A 76 10.30 -32.27 33.64
C SER A 76 9.28 -31.87 32.56
N PHE A 77 8.92 -32.76 31.62
CA PHE A 77 7.93 -32.46 30.58
C PHE A 77 6.88 -33.56 30.43
N SER A 78 5.65 -33.16 30.10
CA SER A 78 4.51 -34.08 29.86
C SER A 78 4.67 -34.87 28.55
N PRO A 79 4.16 -36.11 28.47
CA PRO A 79 4.34 -36.98 27.31
C PRO A 79 3.56 -36.48 26.08
N SER A 80 4.16 -36.58 24.89
CA SER A 80 3.48 -36.43 23.61
C SER A 80 2.71 -37.72 23.23
N SER A 81 1.68 -37.58 22.39
CA SER A 81 0.69 -38.61 22.10
C SER A 81 0.97 -39.49 20.86
N SER A 82 2.11 -39.32 20.16
CA SER A 82 2.40 -40.13 18.96
C SER A 82 3.29 -41.34 19.25
N THR A 83 2.98 -42.45 18.58
CA THR A 83 3.55 -43.78 18.83
C THR A 83 4.49 -44.21 17.70
N ALA A 84 5.76 -44.51 18.03
CA ALA A 84 6.67 -45.44 17.36
C ALA A 84 7.87 -44.96 16.52
N THR A 85 8.55 -43.85 16.84
CA THR A 85 9.80 -43.42 16.14
C THR A 85 10.90 -42.93 17.09
N ALA A 86 12.17 -43.09 16.69
CA ALA A 86 13.34 -42.47 17.33
C ALA A 86 13.62 -41.10 16.68
N SER A 87 13.97 -40.08 17.46
CA SER A 87 14.16 -38.70 16.95
C SER A 87 15.65 -38.39 16.70
N ALA A 88 15.99 -37.78 15.56
CA ALA A 88 17.34 -37.29 15.26
C ALA A 88 17.37 -35.75 15.19
N PHE A 89 18.36 -35.12 15.82
CA PHE A 89 18.46 -33.65 15.89
C PHE A 89 19.75 -33.13 15.25
N LEU A 90 19.61 -32.12 14.40
CA LEU A 90 20.72 -31.48 13.68
C LEU A 90 20.97 -30.09 14.28
N PHE A 91 22.23 -29.80 14.60
CA PHE A 91 22.68 -28.52 15.14
C PHE A 91 23.53 -27.78 14.08
N PRO A 92 23.65 -26.44 14.14
CA PRO A 92 24.51 -25.71 13.20
C PRO A 92 26.00 -25.76 13.59
N ARG A 93 26.33 -25.69 14.89
CA ARG A 93 27.71 -25.74 15.43
C ARG A 93 27.68 -26.03 16.94
N PHE A 94 28.62 -26.82 17.46
CA PHE A 94 28.82 -26.94 18.90
C PHE A 94 30.27 -27.27 19.29
N ILE A 95 30.60 -26.95 20.54
CA ILE A 95 31.85 -27.36 21.19
C ILE A 95 31.61 -28.69 21.89
N TYR A 96 32.34 -29.72 21.46
CA TYR A 96 32.35 -31.05 22.05
C TYR A 96 33.41 -31.13 23.13
N ILE A 97 33.01 -31.54 24.32
CA ILE A 97 33.94 -31.79 25.44
C ILE A 97 33.73 -33.25 25.89
N PRO A 98 34.68 -34.17 25.63
CA PRO A 98 34.52 -35.59 25.96
C PRO A 98 34.50 -35.84 27.48
N SER A 99 35.24 -35.03 28.24
CA SER A 99 35.25 -35.01 29.70
C SER A 99 35.72 -33.65 30.19
N ILE A 100 35.15 -33.14 31.28
CA ILE A 100 35.65 -31.95 31.96
C ILE A 100 36.52 -32.36 33.14
N SER A 101 37.83 -32.13 33.01
CA SER A 101 38.79 -32.24 34.11
C SER A 101 38.84 -30.92 34.90
N LEU A 102 37.86 -30.67 35.77
CA LEU A 102 37.97 -29.58 36.75
C LEU A 102 38.73 -30.10 37.97
N ASN A 103 39.78 -29.40 38.40
CA ASN A 103 40.46 -29.67 39.67
C ASN A 103 39.58 -29.19 40.82
N VAL A 104 38.56 -29.97 41.17
CA VAL A 104 37.58 -29.62 42.23
C VAL A 104 38.10 -29.91 43.65
N SER A 105 39.39 -30.21 43.83
CA SER A 105 39.93 -30.66 45.11
C SER A 105 39.99 -29.58 46.20
N GLU A 106 39.83 -28.30 45.87
CA GLU A 106 39.73 -27.19 46.83
C GLU A 106 38.60 -26.22 46.45
N GLU A 107 37.67 -25.95 47.37
CA GLU A 107 36.45 -25.14 47.15
C GLU A 107 36.71 -23.74 46.56
N GLN A 108 37.90 -23.15 46.76
CA GLN A 108 38.29 -21.84 46.21
C GLN A 108 38.79 -21.90 44.75
N ASN A 109 39.49 -22.96 44.34
CA ASN A 109 39.97 -23.11 42.95
C ASN A 109 38.83 -23.51 42.00
N ALA A 110 37.91 -24.35 42.47
CA ALA A 110 36.74 -24.80 41.70
C ALA A 110 35.84 -23.65 41.22
N GLN A 111 35.71 -22.57 42.01
CA GLN A 111 34.88 -21.42 41.66
C GLN A 111 35.51 -20.53 40.59
N THR A 112 36.85 -20.53 40.51
CA THR A 112 37.64 -19.70 39.60
C THR A 112 37.76 -20.36 38.22
N ASP A 113 37.98 -21.67 38.17
CA ASP A 113 37.99 -22.45 36.92
C ASP A 113 36.61 -22.46 36.25
N LEU A 114 35.55 -22.53 37.05
CA LEU A 114 34.18 -22.53 36.56
C LEU A 114 33.75 -21.17 35.98
N ALA A 115 34.14 -20.07 36.64
CA ALA A 115 33.91 -18.73 36.11
C ALA A 115 34.69 -18.51 34.79
N THR A 116 35.90 -19.05 34.71
CA THR A 116 36.74 -19.02 33.50
C THR A 116 36.09 -19.82 32.36
N PHE A 117 35.53 -21.00 32.66
CA PHE A 117 34.77 -21.82 31.70
C PHE A 117 33.53 -21.11 31.16
N VAL A 118 32.76 -20.45 32.04
CA VAL A 118 31.57 -19.66 31.66
C VAL A 118 31.97 -18.51 30.72
N GLN A 119 33.07 -17.81 31.03
CA GLN A 119 33.58 -16.72 30.20
C GLN A 119 34.14 -17.20 28.86
N ALA A 120 34.78 -18.36 28.84
CA ALA A 120 35.34 -18.94 27.62
C ALA A 120 34.26 -19.39 26.63
N PHE A 121 33.20 -20.05 27.13
CA PHE A 121 32.29 -20.78 26.24
C PHE A 121 30.80 -20.43 26.36
N LEU A 122 30.32 -19.91 27.51
CA LEU A 122 28.87 -19.82 27.79
C LEU A 122 28.27 -18.42 27.67
N LEU A 123 29.08 -17.37 27.84
CA LEU A 123 28.66 -15.99 27.60
C LEU A 123 28.48 -15.72 26.10
N PRO A 124 27.61 -14.75 25.71
CA PRO A 124 27.41 -14.37 24.31
C PRO A 124 28.60 -13.58 23.75
N GLU A 125 28.86 -13.73 22.45
CA GLU A 125 29.87 -12.93 21.72
C GLU A 125 29.43 -11.48 21.52
N GLN A 126 28.12 -11.23 21.41
CA GLN A 126 27.52 -9.90 21.31
C GLN A 126 26.40 -9.74 22.34
N LEU A 127 26.38 -8.59 23.02
CA LEU A 127 25.35 -8.27 24.02
C LEU A 127 24.04 -7.85 23.34
N ASN A 128 22.91 -8.00 24.04
CA ASN A 128 21.64 -7.48 23.58
C ASN A 128 21.69 -5.92 23.49
N PRO A 129 21.03 -5.27 22.50
CA PRO A 129 21.00 -3.81 22.38
C PRO A 129 20.57 -3.06 23.65
N MET A 130 19.67 -3.62 24.46
CA MET A 130 19.28 -3.04 25.75
C MET A 130 20.42 -3.05 26.79
N GLN A 131 21.36 -3.99 26.65
CA GLN A 131 22.52 -4.18 27.51
C GLN A 131 23.76 -3.40 27.03
N GLU A 132 23.74 -2.86 25.80
CA GLU A 132 24.80 -1.98 25.28
C GLU A 132 24.91 -0.66 26.05
N SER A 133 23.81 -0.23 26.68
CA SER A 133 23.74 0.93 27.56
C SER A 133 24.42 0.73 28.93
N LEU A 134 24.86 -0.50 29.25
CA LEU A 134 25.51 -0.78 30.53
C LEU A 134 26.96 -0.23 30.58
N PRO A 135 27.45 0.15 31.77
CA PRO A 135 28.85 0.51 31.96
C PRO A 135 29.79 -0.57 31.43
N GLU A 136 30.90 -0.17 30.82
CA GLU A 136 31.88 -1.06 30.19
C GLU A 136 32.38 -2.18 31.13
N SER A 137 32.53 -1.88 32.42
CA SER A 137 32.91 -2.87 33.44
C SER A 137 31.87 -3.96 33.70
N LYS A 138 30.58 -3.68 33.41
CA LYS A 138 29.50 -4.68 33.43
C LYS A 138 29.40 -5.41 32.10
N ARG A 139 29.58 -4.71 30.97
CA ARG A 139 29.61 -5.31 29.63
C ARG A 139 30.72 -6.36 29.52
N ALA A 140 31.94 -6.02 29.95
CA ALA A 140 33.08 -6.93 29.94
C ALA A 140 32.91 -8.20 30.80
N LYS A 141 31.97 -8.20 31.77
CA LYS A 141 31.63 -9.38 32.59
C LYS A 141 30.51 -10.24 31.97
N LEU A 142 29.84 -9.74 30.95
CA LEU A 142 28.70 -10.36 30.28
C LEU A 142 29.01 -10.81 28.86
N THR A 143 30.22 -10.53 28.35
CA THR A 143 30.67 -10.89 27.00
C THR A 143 31.70 -12.03 27.07
N ARG A 144 31.66 -12.92 26.08
CA ARG A 144 32.59 -14.06 25.92
C ARG A 144 34.04 -13.60 25.74
N LYS A 145 34.97 -14.41 26.24
CA LYS A 145 36.43 -14.25 26.11
C LYS A 145 37.06 -15.50 25.46
N PRO A 146 37.10 -15.57 24.12
CA PRO A 146 37.59 -16.75 23.41
C PRO A 146 39.03 -17.14 23.77
N GLU A 147 39.86 -16.18 24.17
CA GLU A 147 41.24 -16.41 24.60
C GLU A 147 41.36 -17.35 25.81
N LEU A 148 40.33 -17.40 26.67
CA LEU A 148 40.28 -18.30 27.83
C LEU A 148 39.99 -19.76 27.47
N ALA A 149 39.58 -20.04 26.22
CA ALA A 149 39.34 -21.41 25.74
C ALA A 149 40.62 -22.25 25.74
N SER A 150 41.80 -21.62 25.61
CA SER A 150 43.11 -22.29 25.69
C SER A 150 43.37 -23.01 27.02
N ASN A 151 42.64 -22.65 28.08
CA ASN A 151 42.71 -23.32 29.38
C ASN A 151 41.98 -24.68 29.41
N PHE A 152 41.22 -25.01 28.36
CA PHE A 152 40.42 -26.23 28.25
C PHE A 152 40.79 -27.00 26.98
N PRO A 153 41.98 -27.64 26.93
CA PRO A 153 42.51 -28.28 25.71
C PRO A 153 41.66 -29.47 25.23
N ASP A 154 40.82 -30.05 26.10
CA ASP A 154 39.90 -31.14 25.76
C ASP A 154 38.63 -30.65 25.03
N ALA A 155 38.41 -29.33 24.95
CA ALA A 155 37.25 -28.75 24.28
C ALA A 155 37.51 -28.54 22.78
N ILE A 156 36.70 -29.18 21.94
CA ILE A 156 36.87 -29.17 20.48
C ILE A 156 35.67 -28.55 19.81
N ASP A 157 35.90 -27.57 18.94
CA ASP A 157 34.89 -27.08 18.01
C ASP A 157 34.73 -28.09 16.87
N ILE A 158 33.59 -28.78 16.80
CA ILE A 158 33.38 -29.84 15.81
C ILE A 158 32.94 -29.23 14.48
N GLN A 159 33.78 -29.37 13.46
CA GLN A 159 33.58 -28.88 12.09
C GLN A 159 33.56 -30.02 11.06
N PHE A 160 34.17 -31.18 11.35
CA PHE A 160 34.34 -32.25 10.37
C PHE A 160 33.87 -33.64 10.83
N SER A 161 33.92 -33.92 12.13
CA SER A 161 33.62 -35.24 12.70
C SER A 161 32.14 -35.41 13.06
N PRO A 162 31.47 -36.50 12.66
CA PRO A 162 30.16 -36.83 13.21
C PRO A 162 30.26 -37.13 14.72
N VAL A 163 29.20 -36.77 15.45
CA VAL A 163 29.09 -37.01 16.90
C VAL A 163 27.78 -37.74 17.20
N VAL A 164 27.87 -38.84 17.94
CA VAL A 164 26.73 -39.65 18.40
C VAL A 164 26.63 -39.53 19.91
N LEU A 165 25.55 -38.94 20.42
CA LEU A 165 25.30 -38.79 21.85
C LEU A 165 24.17 -39.74 22.26
N ILE A 166 24.38 -40.53 23.31
CA ILE A 166 23.43 -41.56 23.74
C ILE A 166 22.94 -41.25 25.15
N CYS A 167 21.63 -41.23 25.36
CA CYS A 167 21.01 -41.04 26.66
C CYS A 167 21.32 -42.23 27.59
N GLY A 168 22.10 -42.00 28.66
CA GLY A 168 22.56 -43.03 29.59
C GLY A 168 21.85 -43.09 30.94
N HIS A 169 20.75 -42.37 31.15
CA HIS A 169 20.13 -42.23 32.48
C HIS A 169 19.48 -43.52 33.01
N GLY A 170 20.09 -44.20 33.99
CA GLY A 170 19.49 -45.39 34.62
C GLY A 170 18.38 -45.10 35.64
N GLY A 171 18.44 -43.98 36.35
CA GLY A 171 17.55 -43.67 37.48
C GLY A 171 16.13 -43.15 37.14
N ARG A 172 15.92 -42.50 35.99
CA ARG A 172 14.61 -42.02 35.48
C ARG A 172 13.98 -43.02 34.55
N ASP A 173 14.80 -43.69 33.74
CA ASP A 173 14.37 -44.73 32.83
C ASP A 173 15.40 -45.85 32.82
N MET A 174 15.18 -46.88 33.64
CA MET A 174 16.06 -48.05 33.72
C MET A 174 16.39 -48.64 32.35
N ARG A 175 15.53 -48.47 31.34
CA ARG A 175 15.78 -48.97 30.01
C ARG A 175 16.88 -48.17 29.29
N CYS A 176 17.04 -46.87 29.54
CA CYS A 176 18.15 -46.06 29.02
C CYS A 176 19.49 -46.50 29.64
N GLY A 177 19.54 -46.70 30.96
CA GLY A 177 20.74 -47.22 31.64
C GLY A 177 21.18 -48.61 31.14
N VAL A 178 20.23 -49.46 30.76
CA VAL A 178 20.52 -50.78 30.18
C VAL A 178 20.91 -50.69 28.69
N MET A 179 20.23 -49.87 27.91
CA MET A 179 20.43 -49.80 26.45
C MET A 179 21.64 -48.95 26.04
N ALA A 180 22.00 -47.91 26.80
CA ALA A 180 23.04 -46.98 26.39
C ALA A 180 24.41 -47.63 26.21
N PRO A 181 24.91 -48.53 27.10
CA PRO A 181 26.17 -49.23 26.87
C PRO A 181 26.14 -50.18 25.67
N VAL A 182 24.96 -50.75 25.36
CA VAL A 182 24.77 -51.63 24.20
C VAL A 182 24.83 -50.80 22.91
N LEU A 183 24.13 -49.67 22.88
CA LEU A 183 24.12 -48.75 21.74
C LEU A 183 25.51 -48.14 21.51
N GLU A 184 26.20 -47.68 22.57
CA GLU A 184 27.54 -47.12 22.49
C GLU A 184 28.52 -48.10 21.84
N LYS A 185 28.50 -49.36 22.31
CA LYS A 185 29.33 -50.44 21.75
C LYS A 185 28.97 -50.74 20.30
N GLU A 186 27.69 -50.74 19.96
CA GLU A 186 27.21 -51.07 18.62
C GLU A 186 27.48 -49.96 17.60
N PHE A 187 27.26 -48.69 17.95
CA PHE A 187 27.65 -47.55 17.13
C PHE A 187 29.16 -47.53 16.90
N SER A 188 29.95 -47.74 17.96
CA SER A 188 31.41 -47.84 17.84
C SER A 188 31.87 -49.00 16.95
N ARG A 189 31.12 -50.11 16.93
CA ARG A 189 31.39 -51.25 16.04
C ARG A 189 31.07 -50.93 14.59
N VAL A 190 29.89 -50.35 14.33
CA VAL A 190 29.41 -50.00 12.99
C VAL A 190 30.26 -48.89 12.37
N LEU A 191 30.65 -47.88 13.14
CA LEU A 191 31.48 -46.76 12.68
C LEU A 191 32.88 -47.24 12.28
N ARG A 192 33.50 -48.11 13.10
CA ARG A 192 34.78 -48.75 12.74
C ARG A 192 34.70 -49.59 11.47
N ALA A 193 33.64 -50.36 11.30
CA ALA A 193 33.41 -51.13 10.07
C ALA A 193 33.24 -50.24 8.82
N ARG A 194 32.92 -48.95 9.01
CA ARG A 194 32.79 -47.95 7.94
C ARG A 194 33.99 -47.00 7.81
N GLY A 195 35.12 -47.34 8.44
CA GLY A 195 36.38 -46.59 8.31
C GLY A 195 36.56 -45.42 9.27
N PHE A 196 35.65 -45.20 10.23
CA PHE A 196 35.83 -44.18 11.26
C PHE A 196 36.70 -44.71 12.40
N SER A 197 37.71 -43.94 12.81
CA SER A 197 38.46 -44.19 14.04
C SER A 197 37.57 -43.89 15.26
N SER A 198 37.65 -44.73 16.31
CA SER A 198 36.81 -44.63 17.53
C SER A 198 37.55 -44.07 18.75
N ALA A 199 38.84 -43.78 18.62
CA ALA A 199 39.68 -43.08 19.59
C ALA A 199 40.79 -42.37 18.82
N GLY A 200 41.11 -41.11 19.19
CA GLY A 200 42.23 -40.38 18.59
C GLY A 200 43.54 -41.15 18.78
N ALA A 201 44.48 -41.02 17.83
CA ALA A 201 45.73 -41.78 17.82
C ALA A 201 46.56 -41.65 19.11
N ASP A 202 46.35 -40.56 19.87
CA ASP A 202 47.09 -40.22 21.08
C ASP A 202 46.20 -40.17 22.35
N GLY A 203 44.93 -40.61 22.26
CA GLY A 203 43.95 -40.48 23.36
C GLY A 203 43.36 -39.07 23.54
N ASN A 204 43.87 -38.07 22.82
CA ASN A 204 43.27 -36.74 22.75
C ASN A 204 42.06 -36.72 21.81
N PRO A 205 41.02 -35.93 22.11
CA PRO A 205 39.92 -35.73 21.18
C PRO A 205 40.43 -35.03 19.91
N THR A 206 39.88 -35.37 18.73
CA THR A 206 40.33 -34.84 17.43
C THR A 206 39.15 -34.61 16.50
N ASP A 207 39.13 -33.47 15.78
CA ASP A 207 38.14 -33.21 14.74
C ASP A 207 38.69 -33.53 13.34
N SER A 208 38.29 -34.67 12.76
CA SER A 208 38.71 -35.16 11.44
C SER A 208 37.55 -35.84 10.70
N PRO A 209 37.47 -35.72 9.36
CA PRO A 209 36.50 -36.46 8.55
C PRO A 209 36.56 -37.99 8.72
N GLU A 210 37.69 -38.53 9.18
CA GLU A 210 37.94 -39.95 9.41
C GLU A 210 37.70 -40.39 10.87
N HIS A 211 37.22 -39.47 11.71
CA HIS A 211 36.95 -39.72 13.13
C HIS A 211 35.46 -39.55 13.44
N ALA A 212 34.93 -40.36 14.35
CA ALA A 212 33.56 -40.22 14.82
C ALA A 212 33.52 -40.30 16.35
N HIS A 213 32.89 -39.31 16.98
CA HIS A 213 32.72 -39.30 18.43
C HIS A 213 31.46 -40.06 18.81
N VAL A 214 31.56 -40.94 19.81
CA VAL A 214 30.41 -41.61 20.42
C VAL A 214 30.52 -41.38 21.93
N GLY A 215 29.49 -40.81 22.55
CA GLY A 215 29.53 -40.47 23.97
C GLY A 215 28.19 -40.59 24.67
N LEU A 216 28.24 -40.86 25.97
CA LEU A 216 27.06 -40.90 26.84
C LEU A 216 26.75 -39.50 27.38
N ILE A 217 25.45 -39.16 27.43
CA ILE A 217 24.93 -37.91 27.99
C ILE A 217 23.85 -38.18 29.05
N SER A 218 23.57 -37.17 29.87
CA SER A 218 22.78 -37.31 31.11
C SER A 218 21.31 -37.68 30.88
N HIS A 219 20.57 -37.03 29.98
CA HIS A 219 19.20 -37.42 29.58
C HIS A 219 18.86 -36.80 28.20
N VAL A 220 17.74 -37.20 27.58
CA VAL A 220 17.16 -36.48 26.42
C VAL A 220 15.64 -36.54 26.63
N GLY A 221 15.03 -35.41 26.97
CA GLY A 221 13.66 -35.35 27.51
C GLY A 221 12.54 -35.70 26.54
N GLY A 222 11.38 -36.14 27.08
CA GLY A 222 10.08 -36.08 26.38
C GLY A 222 9.44 -37.37 25.87
N HIS A 223 9.77 -38.57 26.37
CA HIS A 223 9.41 -39.82 25.65
C HIS A 223 8.97 -41.04 26.50
N LYS A 224 8.35 -42.02 25.82
CA LYS A 224 7.81 -43.28 26.35
C LYS A 224 8.77 -44.49 26.27
N TYR A 225 9.92 -44.39 25.57
CA TYR A 225 10.85 -45.51 25.29
C TYR A 225 12.33 -45.21 25.63
N ALA A 226 13.15 -46.26 25.60
CA ALA A 226 14.55 -46.33 26.01
C ALA A 226 15.55 -45.93 24.92
N GLY A 227 16.66 -45.29 25.28
CA GLY A 227 17.87 -45.22 24.44
C GLY A 227 17.87 -44.16 23.34
N ASN A 228 17.44 -42.93 23.65
CA ASN A 228 17.52 -41.80 22.70
C ASN A 228 18.97 -41.55 22.25
N VAL A 229 19.13 -41.31 20.95
CA VAL A 229 20.42 -41.04 20.30
C VAL A 229 20.32 -39.73 19.54
N ILE A 230 21.23 -38.80 19.81
CA ILE A 230 21.43 -37.59 19.01
C ILE A 230 22.58 -37.86 18.05
N VAL A 231 22.35 -37.69 16.76
CA VAL A 231 23.41 -37.80 15.74
C VAL A 231 23.63 -36.42 15.13
N TYR A 232 24.80 -35.86 15.38
CA TYR A 232 25.27 -34.64 14.76
C TYR A 232 26.19 -34.95 13.59
N ILE A 233 25.96 -34.25 12.48
CA ILE A 233 26.76 -34.36 11.27
C ILE A 233 27.16 -32.92 10.90
N PRO A 234 28.45 -32.56 11.02
CA PRO A 234 28.85 -31.18 10.84
C PRO A 234 28.82 -30.78 9.35
N PRO A 235 28.61 -29.49 9.04
CA PRO A 235 28.55 -29.01 7.66
C PRO A 235 29.81 -29.28 6.83
N GLY A 236 30.98 -29.38 7.48
CA GLY A 236 32.26 -29.65 6.82
C GLY A 236 32.50 -31.12 6.48
N MET A 237 31.64 -32.05 6.89
CA MET A 237 31.81 -33.48 6.64
C MET A 237 31.59 -33.82 5.15
N LYS A 238 32.59 -34.46 4.53
CA LYS A 238 32.56 -34.90 3.13
C LYS A 238 32.42 -36.43 3.04
N ALA A 239 31.69 -36.91 2.04
CA ALA A 239 31.68 -38.31 1.60
C ALA A 239 32.45 -38.39 0.27
N GLY A 240 33.75 -38.71 0.35
CA GLY A 240 34.66 -38.59 -0.79
C GLY A 240 34.90 -37.12 -1.16
N ASP A 241 34.89 -36.80 -2.45
CA ASP A 241 35.02 -35.41 -2.96
C ASP A 241 33.73 -34.58 -2.85
N SER A 242 32.62 -35.20 -2.43
CA SER A 242 31.28 -34.61 -2.35
C SER A 242 30.85 -34.37 -0.89
N PRO A 243 30.01 -33.36 -0.59
CA PRO A 243 29.41 -33.19 0.75
C PRO A 243 28.65 -34.45 1.18
N HIS A 244 28.72 -34.83 2.47
CA HIS A 244 28.03 -36.02 2.96
C HIS A 244 26.50 -35.90 2.72
N PRO A 245 25.75 -36.96 2.37
CA PRO A 245 24.30 -36.89 2.06
C PRO A 245 23.39 -36.38 3.20
N LEU A 246 23.97 -36.24 4.40
CA LEU A 246 23.32 -35.68 5.60
C LEU A 246 23.97 -34.36 6.05
N ALA A 247 25.11 -33.95 5.47
CA ALA A 247 25.66 -32.62 5.65
C ALA A 247 24.67 -31.61 5.05
N GLY A 248 24.21 -30.66 5.87
CA GLY A 248 23.29 -29.62 5.42
C GLY A 248 21.79 -29.96 5.45
N LYS A 249 21.38 -31.12 5.99
CA LYS A 249 19.93 -31.42 6.21
C LYS A 249 19.34 -30.78 7.48
N GLY A 250 20.11 -29.94 8.19
CA GLY A 250 19.59 -29.08 9.24
C GLY A 250 18.78 -27.95 8.61
N ILE A 251 17.60 -27.66 9.14
CA ILE A 251 16.77 -26.52 8.70
C ILE A 251 17.59 -25.24 8.89
N TRP A 252 18.19 -24.73 7.83
CA TRP A 252 18.67 -23.35 7.78
C TRP A 252 17.43 -22.47 7.92
N LYS A 253 17.18 -21.96 9.12
CA LYS A 253 16.12 -20.98 9.32
C LYS A 253 16.49 -19.76 8.46
N LEU A 254 15.68 -19.48 7.45
CA LEU A 254 15.82 -18.31 6.58
C LEU A 254 15.88 -17.04 7.43
N ASP A 255 17.00 -16.33 7.39
CA ASP A 255 17.19 -15.03 8.06
C ASP A 255 16.94 -13.91 7.05
N LEU A 256 15.67 -13.49 6.95
CA LEU A 256 15.25 -12.46 6.01
C LEU A 256 15.93 -11.11 6.30
N PRO A 257 16.00 -10.60 7.55
CA PRO A 257 16.75 -9.37 7.85
C PRO A 257 18.22 -9.39 7.42
N ALA A 258 18.92 -10.53 7.56
CA ALA A 258 20.30 -10.66 7.10
C ALA A 258 20.42 -10.60 5.57
N ILE A 259 19.51 -11.27 4.86
CA ILE A 259 19.44 -11.25 3.39
C ILE A 259 19.12 -9.83 2.90
N ASP A 260 18.12 -9.17 3.48
CA ASP A 260 17.76 -7.80 3.13
C ASP A 260 18.98 -6.87 3.25
N ARG A 261 19.72 -6.96 4.36
CA ARG A 261 20.92 -6.15 4.59
C ARG A 261 22.00 -6.41 3.54
N LYS A 262 22.33 -7.68 3.26
CA LYS A 262 23.31 -8.07 2.24
C LYS A 262 23.00 -7.41 0.89
N TRP A 263 21.75 -7.50 0.46
CA TRP A 263 21.34 -7.01 -0.86
C TRP A 263 21.22 -5.49 -0.92
N GLN A 264 20.71 -4.86 0.14
CA GLN A 264 20.67 -3.40 0.27
C GLN A 264 22.08 -2.80 0.19
N GLU A 265 23.05 -3.36 0.92
CA GLU A 265 24.46 -2.93 0.86
C GLU A 265 25.06 -3.11 -0.54
N LYS A 266 24.77 -4.24 -1.19
CA LYS A 266 25.24 -4.54 -2.55
C LYS A 266 24.70 -3.53 -3.57
N TRP A 267 23.39 -3.29 -3.59
CA TRP A 267 22.78 -2.34 -4.53
C TRP A 267 23.25 -0.91 -4.29
N GLN A 268 23.40 -0.49 -3.02
CA GLN A 268 23.95 0.85 -2.70
C GLN A 268 25.40 1.03 -3.19
N ALA A 269 26.23 -0.01 -3.06
CA ALA A 269 27.60 0.02 -3.57
C ALA A 269 27.64 0.10 -5.11
N GLU A 270 26.71 -0.58 -5.80
CA GLU A 270 26.58 -0.55 -7.26
C GLU A 270 26.06 0.80 -7.78
N GLU A 271 25.08 1.41 -7.09
CA GLU A 271 24.63 2.78 -7.36
C GLU A 271 25.78 3.79 -7.26
N THR A 272 26.57 3.70 -6.17
CA THR A 272 27.71 4.61 -5.93
C THR A 272 28.81 4.47 -6.99
N ARG A 273 28.98 3.28 -7.59
CA ARG A 273 29.93 3.05 -8.69
C ARG A 273 29.43 3.54 -10.04
N SER A 274 28.13 3.79 -10.17
CA SER A 274 27.47 4.05 -11.46
C SER A 274 27.30 5.55 -11.80
N SER A 275 27.64 6.49 -10.91
CA SER A 275 27.67 7.96 -11.18
C SER A 275 28.98 8.58 -10.65
N PRO A 276 29.69 9.51 -11.36
CA PRO A 276 29.21 10.48 -12.36
C PRO A 276 30.13 10.69 -13.60
N ASN A 277 30.64 9.64 -14.27
CA ASN A 277 31.51 9.80 -15.46
C ASN A 277 31.27 8.75 -16.57
N GLY A 278 30.01 8.34 -16.78
CA GLY A 278 29.61 7.40 -17.82
C GLY A 278 28.91 8.05 -19.01
N SER A 279 29.52 9.05 -19.65
CA SER A 279 29.09 9.59 -20.95
C SER A 279 29.40 8.67 -22.14
N ALA A 280 29.80 7.41 -21.91
CA ALA A 280 30.05 6.45 -22.96
C ALA A 280 28.77 5.66 -23.32
N ASN A 281 28.35 5.80 -24.58
CA ASN A 281 27.23 5.13 -25.26
C ASN A 281 25.83 5.74 -25.08
N LYS A 282 25.70 7.06 -25.28
CA LYS A 282 24.39 7.70 -25.56
C LYS A 282 23.86 7.44 -26.99
N GLU A 283 24.70 6.96 -27.92
CA GLU A 283 24.33 6.85 -29.33
C GLU A 283 23.57 5.57 -29.72
N SER A 284 23.42 4.58 -28.83
CA SER A 284 22.68 3.32 -29.12
C SER A 284 21.43 3.09 -28.26
N ARG A 285 20.96 4.07 -27.48
CA ARG A 285 19.81 3.92 -26.55
C ARG A 285 18.44 4.26 -27.14
N GLY A 286 18.37 4.64 -28.42
CA GLY A 286 17.13 5.11 -29.06
C GLY A 286 16.01 4.07 -29.21
N ASP A 287 16.31 2.77 -29.13
CA ASP A 287 15.36 1.70 -29.51
C ASP A 287 14.57 1.05 -28.37
N LYS A 288 14.89 1.33 -27.09
CA LYS A 288 14.16 0.70 -25.96
C LYS A 288 12.88 1.46 -25.61
N PRO A 289 11.76 0.76 -25.32
CA PRO A 289 10.55 1.41 -24.83
C PRO A 289 10.82 2.07 -23.47
N LYS A 290 10.24 3.24 -23.23
CA LYS A 290 10.48 4.03 -22.01
C LYS A 290 9.25 4.03 -21.11
N SER A 291 9.42 3.72 -19.84
CA SER A 291 8.34 3.75 -18.83
C SER A 291 8.64 4.75 -17.73
N TYR A 292 7.77 5.75 -17.56
CA TYR A 292 7.82 6.68 -16.44
C TYR A 292 6.79 6.29 -15.37
N ILE A 293 7.28 5.75 -14.26
CA ILE A 293 6.47 5.25 -13.14
C ILE A 293 6.71 6.17 -11.95
N LEU A 294 5.64 6.77 -11.42
CA LEU A 294 5.77 7.79 -10.39
C LEU A 294 4.72 7.59 -9.29
N SER A 295 5.17 7.52 -8.05
CA SER A 295 4.32 7.65 -6.87
C SER A 295 4.23 9.11 -6.42
N MET A 296 3.10 9.52 -5.86
CA MET A 296 2.98 10.77 -5.10
C MET A 296 4.10 10.85 -4.04
N PHE A 297 4.98 11.84 -4.17
CA PHE A 297 6.05 12.09 -3.21
C PHE A 297 5.51 12.50 -1.82
N PRO A 298 6.20 12.19 -0.71
CA PRO A 298 5.67 12.45 0.62
C PRO A 298 5.96 13.87 1.13
N TYR A 299 5.13 14.33 2.07
CA TYR A 299 5.45 15.49 2.89
C TYR A 299 6.46 15.11 3.99
N PRO A 300 7.61 15.80 4.12
CA PRO A 300 8.63 15.53 5.13
C PRO A 300 8.27 16.12 6.49
N SER A 301 7.08 15.79 6.99
CA SER A 301 6.52 16.30 8.24
C SER A 301 6.86 15.44 9.47
N GLY A 302 7.53 14.31 9.28
CA GLY A 302 7.90 13.34 10.32
C GLY A 302 8.45 12.06 9.72
N THR A 303 8.03 10.90 10.23
CA THR A 303 8.42 9.58 9.71
C THR A 303 7.35 8.99 8.79
N LEU A 304 7.76 8.05 7.94
CA LEU A 304 6.86 7.24 7.13
C LEU A 304 6.03 6.28 7.99
N HIS A 305 4.90 5.85 7.44
CA HIS A 305 4.00 4.86 8.04
C HIS A 305 3.57 3.84 6.98
N MET A 306 2.88 2.77 7.36
CA MET A 306 2.46 1.70 6.43
C MET A 306 1.67 2.18 5.19
N GLY A 307 0.86 3.24 5.32
CA GLY A 307 0.21 3.89 4.17
C GLY A 307 1.17 4.39 3.08
N HIS A 308 2.34 4.90 3.46
CA HIS A 308 3.39 5.31 2.53
C HIS A 308 4.09 4.08 1.91
N LEU A 309 4.44 3.10 2.74
CA LEU A 309 5.06 1.85 2.29
C LEU A 309 4.19 1.16 1.22
N ARG A 310 2.87 1.17 1.35
CA ARG A 310 1.95 0.60 0.34
C ARG A 310 2.11 1.27 -1.03
N VAL A 311 2.06 2.59 -1.11
CA VAL A 311 2.23 3.34 -2.37
C VAL A 311 3.57 3.00 -3.01
N TYR A 312 4.64 3.09 -2.21
CA TYR A 312 5.99 2.97 -2.73
C TYR A 312 6.33 1.54 -3.14
N THR A 313 5.84 0.53 -2.41
CA THR A 313 5.95 -0.88 -2.80
C THR A 313 5.23 -1.14 -4.12
N ILE A 314 4.00 -0.62 -4.31
CA ILE A 314 3.27 -0.77 -5.58
C ILE A 314 4.07 -0.16 -6.73
N SER A 315 4.59 1.06 -6.55
CA SER A 315 5.39 1.73 -7.59
C SER A 315 6.68 0.99 -7.92
N ASP A 316 7.37 0.44 -6.91
CA ASP A 316 8.62 -0.30 -7.05
C ASP A 316 8.41 -1.67 -7.73
N VAL A 317 7.31 -2.37 -7.42
CA VAL A 317 6.91 -3.60 -8.13
C VAL A 317 6.72 -3.32 -9.62
N LEU A 318 6.01 -2.25 -9.97
CA LEU A 318 5.80 -1.87 -11.37
C LEU A 318 7.14 -1.49 -12.03
N ALA A 319 7.98 -0.70 -11.35
CA ALA A 319 9.27 -0.29 -11.87
C ALA A 319 10.19 -1.47 -12.18
N ARG A 320 10.32 -2.40 -11.23
CA ARG A 320 11.11 -3.64 -11.40
C ARG A 320 10.55 -4.52 -12.51
N PHE A 321 9.22 -4.68 -12.59
CA PHE A 321 8.56 -5.42 -13.66
C PHE A 321 8.89 -4.84 -15.04
N TYR A 322 8.67 -3.55 -15.27
CA TYR A 322 8.94 -2.92 -16.57
C TYR A 322 10.43 -2.94 -16.92
N ARG A 323 11.34 -2.82 -15.93
CA ARG A 323 12.78 -2.99 -16.13
C ARG A 323 13.10 -4.39 -16.66
N MET A 324 12.57 -5.43 -16.02
CA MET A 324 12.74 -6.83 -16.46
C MET A 324 12.06 -7.12 -17.80
N ARG A 325 11.05 -6.33 -18.19
CA ARG A 325 10.44 -6.36 -19.54
C ARG A 325 11.27 -5.62 -20.60
N GLY A 326 12.43 -5.08 -20.23
CA GLY A 326 13.37 -4.42 -21.15
C GLY A 326 13.12 -2.92 -21.35
N HIS A 327 12.24 -2.30 -20.56
CA HIS A 327 12.00 -0.87 -20.64
C HIS A 327 13.13 -0.06 -20.00
N GLU A 328 13.40 1.13 -20.54
CA GLU A 328 14.13 2.18 -19.82
C GLU A 328 13.16 2.82 -18.81
N VAL A 329 13.30 2.45 -17.54
CA VAL A 329 12.40 2.88 -16.47
C VAL A 329 12.95 4.14 -15.78
N LEU A 330 12.11 5.16 -15.67
CA LEU A 330 12.31 6.29 -14.78
C LEU A 330 11.39 6.10 -13.56
N HIS A 331 11.99 5.91 -12.38
CA HIS A 331 11.28 5.76 -11.10
C HIS A 331 11.90 6.67 -10.04
N PRO A 332 11.56 7.97 -10.03
CA PRO A 332 12.20 8.96 -9.18
C PRO A 332 11.46 9.12 -7.85
N MET A 333 12.12 9.78 -6.89
CA MET A 333 11.51 10.19 -5.62
C MET A 333 11.96 11.60 -5.25
N GLY A 334 11.14 12.31 -4.49
CA GLY A 334 11.44 13.64 -3.98
C GLY A 334 10.62 13.95 -2.74
N TRP A 335 10.51 15.22 -2.38
CA TRP A 335 9.92 15.66 -1.12
C TRP A 335 9.07 16.90 -1.32
N ASP A 336 7.78 16.82 -0.97
CA ASP A 336 6.86 17.98 -0.95
C ASP A 336 7.09 18.77 0.35
N ALA A 337 8.13 19.58 0.33
CA ALA A 337 8.85 20.05 1.51
C ALA A 337 8.41 21.43 2.02
N PHE A 338 7.68 22.20 1.23
CA PHE A 338 7.04 23.44 1.67
C PHE A 338 5.68 23.21 2.36
N GLY A 339 5.12 24.29 2.89
CA GLY A 339 3.78 24.33 3.45
C GLY A 339 3.70 24.16 4.96
N LEU A 340 2.47 24.30 5.44
CA LEU A 340 2.14 24.33 6.87
C LEU A 340 2.61 23.11 7.69
N PRO A 341 2.68 21.86 7.19
CA PRO A 341 2.94 20.73 8.09
C PRO A 341 4.39 20.68 8.57
N ALA A 342 5.34 21.08 7.72
CA ALA A 342 6.72 21.23 8.13
C ALA A 342 6.88 22.44 9.07
N GLU A 343 6.26 23.57 8.73
CA GLU A 343 6.32 24.81 9.52
C GLU A 343 5.78 24.63 10.95
N ASN A 344 4.56 24.12 11.11
CA ASN A 344 3.95 23.96 12.43
C ASN A 344 4.72 22.97 13.30
N ALA A 345 5.16 21.84 12.71
CA ALA A 345 5.92 20.83 13.44
C ALA A 345 7.28 21.36 13.93
N ALA A 346 7.93 22.22 13.13
CA ALA A 346 9.18 22.86 13.49
C ALA A 346 8.98 23.91 14.60
N ILE A 347 7.96 24.77 14.46
CA ILE A 347 7.61 25.81 15.44
C ILE A 347 7.24 25.21 16.80
N GLU A 348 6.45 24.13 16.83
CA GLU A 348 6.12 23.40 18.08
C GLU A 348 7.36 22.93 18.85
N ARG A 349 8.47 22.72 18.14
CA ARG A 349 9.73 22.19 18.68
C ARG A 349 10.80 23.27 18.87
N GLY A 350 10.50 24.51 18.50
CA GLY A 350 11.47 25.61 18.53
C GLY A 350 12.62 25.46 17.52
N ILE A 351 12.40 24.74 16.42
CA ILE A 351 13.42 24.44 15.40
C ILE A 351 13.09 25.24 14.13
N ASP A 352 14.11 25.66 13.38
CA ASP A 352 13.93 26.25 12.06
C ASP A 352 13.26 25.26 11.08
N PRO A 353 12.23 25.66 10.32
CA PRO A 353 11.55 24.79 9.38
C PRO A 353 12.45 24.15 8.31
N ALA A 354 13.51 24.82 7.86
CA ALA A 354 14.44 24.26 6.88
C ALA A 354 15.24 23.11 7.47
N GLU A 355 15.77 23.30 8.68
CA GLU A 355 16.53 22.25 9.39
C GLU A 355 15.64 21.05 9.75
N TRP A 356 14.43 21.30 10.26
CA TRP A 356 13.46 20.24 10.54
C TRP A 356 13.13 19.42 9.30
N THR A 357 12.86 20.11 8.19
CA THR A 357 12.54 19.49 6.91
C THR A 357 13.69 18.63 6.40
N LYS A 358 14.92 19.16 6.43
CA LYS A 358 16.14 18.43 6.00
C LYS A 358 16.38 17.17 6.83
N GLN A 359 16.17 17.24 8.15
CA GLN A 359 16.30 16.08 9.04
C GLN A 359 15.24 15.01 8.74
N ASN A 360 14.00 15.42 8.47
CA ASN A 360 12.94 14.46 8.11
C ASN A 360 13.17 13.83 6.74
N ILE A 361 13.62 14.60 5.75
CA ILE A 361 14.02 14.09 4.44
C ILE A 361 15.08 13.00 4.60
N ALA A 362 16.14 13.26 5.37
CA ALA A 362 17.20 12.28 5.61
C ALA A 362 16.66 10.99 6.25
N LYS A 363 15.82 11.12 7.30
CA LYS A 363 15.20 9.97 7.97
C LYS A 363 14.29 9.18 7.04
N MET A 364 13.39 9.84 6.32
CA MET A 364 12.44 9.17 5.43
C MET A 364 13.16 8.50 4.26
N LYS A 365 14.24 9.11 3.74
CA LYS A 365 15.11 8.49 2.73
C LYS A 365 15.73 7.19 3.23
N GLU A 366 16.20 7.18 4.47
CA GLU A 366 16.73 5.97 5.12
C GLU A 366 15.63 4.91 5.32
N GLN A 367 14.42 5.31 5.75
CA GLN A 367 13.27 4.42 5.85
C GLN A 367 12.88 3.81 4.49
N LEU A 368 12.93 4.56 3.39
CA LEU A 368 12.68 4.04 2.04
C LEU A 368 13.75 3.04 1.61
N ARG A 369 15.01 3.28 1.98
CA ARG A 369 16.12 2.34 1.73
C ARG A 369 15.96 1.06 2.54
N SER A 370 15.56 1.14 3.81
CA SER A 370 15.41 -0.04 4.68
C SER A 370 14.32 -1.01 4.26
N ILE A 371 13.37 -0.57 3.42
CA ILE A 371 12.29 -1.40 2.84
C ILE A 371 12.60 -1.85 1.40
N SER A 372 13.86 -1.80 0.96
CA SER A 372 14.34 -2.30 -0.34
C SER A 372 13.67 -1.66 -1.57
N THR A 373 13.22 -0.41 -1.48
CA THR A 373 12.74 0.35 -2.66
C THR A 373 13.92 0.87 -3.49
N ALA A 374 13.80 0.82 -4.82
CA ALA A 374 14.82 1.30 -5.75
C ALA A 374 14.33 2.56 -6.49
N PHE A 375 14.75 3.73 -6.00
CA PHE A 375 14.47 5.01 -6.65
C PHE A 375 15.71 5.58 -7.34
N ASP A 376 15.50 6.33 -8.42
CA ASP A 376 16.54 7.16 -9.06
C ASP A 376 16.85 8.38 -8.18
N TRP A 377 17.76 8.19 -7.22
CA TRP A 377 18.19 9.22 -6.27
C TRP A 377 19.03 10.33 -6.91
N ASP A 378 19.58 10.14 -8.11
CA ASP A 378 20.27 11.22 -8.85
C ASP A 378 19.26 12.31 -9.23
N ARG A 379 17.98 11.96 -9.40
CA ARG A 379 16.88 12.89 -9.69
C ARG A 379 16.11 13.35 -8.46
N GLU A 380 16.69 13.22 -7.26
CA GLU A 380 16.03 13.66 -6.02
C GLU A 380 15.71 15.17 -6.05
N LEU A 381 14.49 15.52 -5.67
CA LEU A 381 14.01 16.90 -5.58
C LEU A 381 13.47 17.19 -4.18
N ALA A 382 13.67 18.41 -3.68
CA ALA A 382 12.96 18.93 -2.52
C ALA A 382 12.32 20.26 -2.91
N THR A 383 10.99 20.40 -2.78
CA THR A 383 10.30 21.60 -3.27
C THR A 383 10.71 22.88 -2.54
N CYS A 384 11.20 22.75 -1.30
CA CYS A 384 11.74 23.85 -0.52
C CYS A 384 13.16 24.29 -0.91
N SER A 385 13.83 23.59 -1.85
CA SER A 385 15.17 23.96 -2.28
C SER A 385 15.11 25.14 -3.26
N PRO A 386 16.03 26.13 -3.14
CA PRO A 386 16.09 27.26 -4.07
C PRO A 386 16.18 26.84 -5.53
N GLU A 387 16.88 25.76 -5.82
CA GLU A 387 17.07 25.21 -7.17
C GLU A 387 15.76 24.65 -7.76
N PHE A 388 14.78 24.31 -6.92
CA PHE A 388 13.44 23.91 -7.36
C PHE A 388 12.51 25.12 -7.47
N TYR A 389 12.32 25.88 -6.39
CA TYR A 389 11.29 26.92 -6.36
C TYR A 389 11.65 28.17 -7.18
N GLU A 390 12.91 28.34 -7.60
CA GLU A 390 13.25 29.30 -8.67
C GLU A 390 12.39 29.06 -9.91
N HIS A 391 12.22 27.79 -10.30
CA HIS A 391 11.40 27.42 -11.45
C HIS A 391 9.91 27.49 -11.15
N THR A 392 9.48 27.25 -9.90
CA THR A 392 8.10 27.58 -9.48
C THR A 392 7.82 29.08 -9.68
N GLN A 393 8.76 29.95 -9.28
CA GLN A 393 8.66 31.41 -9.48
C GLN A 393 8.63 31.78 -10.97
N ARG A 394 9.45 31.14 -11.81
CA ARG A 394 9.40 31.34 -13.27
C ARG A 394 8.04 30.95 -13.85
N ILE A 395 7.47 29.80 -13.46
CA ILE A 395 6.14 29.37 -13.91
C ILE A 395 5.06 30.36 -13.48
N PHE A 396 5.13 30.89 -12.25
CA PHE A 396 4.23 31.96 -11.80
C PHE A 396 4.34 33.19 -12.72
N LEU A 397 5.56 33.63 -13.05
CA LEU A 397 5.76 34.78 -13.93
C LEU A 397 5.23 34.52 -15.36
N MET A 398 5.37 33.31 -15.87
CA MET A 398 4.76 32.92 -17.16
C MET A 398 3.23 33.04 -17.12
N LEU A 399 2.59 32.57 -16.04
CA LEU A 399 1.14 32.72 -15.84
C LEU A 399 0.75 34.20 -15.70
N TYR A 400 1.52 34.99 -14.97
CA TYR A 400 1.30 36.42 -14.77
C TYR A 400 1.36 37.20 -16.09
N GLN A 401 2.38 36.94 -16.92
CA GLN A 401 2.53 37.55 -18.25
C GLN A 401 1.36 37.24 -19.19
N LYS A 402 0.68 36.10 -18.99
CA LYS A 402 -0.52 35.70 -19.74
C LYS A 402 -1.84 36.18 -19.11
N GLY A 403 -1.80 36.94 -18.01
CA GLY A 403 -2.99 37.38 -17.27
C GLY A 403 -3.72 36.26 -16.52
N LEU A 404 -3.08 35.09 -16.39
CA LEU A 404 -3.59 33.92 -15.68
C LEU A 404 -3.25 33.95 -14.19
N ALA A 405 -2.18 34.62 -13.78
CA ALA A 405 -1.95 34.97 -12.38
C ALA A 405 -2.35 36.42 -12.15
N TYR A 406 -3.24 36.69 -11.19
CA TYR A 406 -3.74 38.04 -10.92
C TYR A 406 -4.10 38.23 -9.45
N GLN A 407 -4.19 39.49 -9.02
CA GLN A 407 -4.58 39.85 -7.65
C GLN A 407 -6.01 40.41 -7.63
N ALA A 408 -6.83 39.96 -6.68
CA ALA A 408 -8.18 40.46 -6.49
C ALA A 408 -8.58 40.47 -5.00
N GLU A 409 -9.55 41.32 -4.64
CA GLU A 409 -10.20 41.22 -3.34
C GLU A 409 -11.19 40.05 -3.34
N ALA A 410 -11.09 39.20 -2.33
CA ALA A 410 -12.01 38.09 -2.16
C ALA A 410 -12.37 37.93 -0.68
N LEU A 411 -13.58 37.41 -0.44
CA LEU A 411 -13.94 36.89 0.86
C LEU A 411 -13.28 35.50 1.00
N VAL A 412 -12.29 35.41 1.87
CA VAL A 412 -11.42 34.25 2.01
C VAL A 412 -11.68 33.51 3.30
N ASN A 413 -11.47 32.20 3.25
CA ASN A 413 -11.46 31.36 4.43
C ASN A 413 -10.21 31.70 5.24
N TYR A 414 -10.38 32.12 6.48
CA TYR A 414 -9.28 32.46 7.37
C TYR A 414 -9.30 31.58 8.60
N ASP A 415 -8.16 30.96 8.90
CA ASP A 415 -7.98 30.20 10.13
C ASP A 415 -7.50 31.15 11.24
N PRO A 416 -8.30 31.44 12.28
CA PRO A 416 -7.91 32.39 13.33
C PRO A 416 -6.82 31.85 14.25
N VAL A 417 -6.65 30.51 14.34
CA VAL A 417 -5.62 29.87 15.16
C VAL A 417 -4.26 29.90 14.44
N ASP A 418 -4.30 29.54 13.17
CA ASP A 418 -3.11 29.46 12.32
C ASP A 418 -2.76 30.79 11.64
N LYS A 419 -3.65 31.78 11.73
CA LYS A 419 -3.54 33.12 11.16
C LYS A 419 -3.15 33.14 9.67
N THR A 420 -3.83 32.31 8.88
CA THR A 420 -3.60 32.20 7.43
C THR A 420 -4.89 32.05 6.67
N VAL A 421 -4.87 32.48 5.41
CA VAL A 421 -5.90 32.09 4.44
C VAL A 421 -5.79 30.61 4.10
N LEU A 422 -6.96 29.99 3.92
CA LEU A 422 -7.18 28.63 3.45
C LEU A 422 -7.88 28.66 2.08
N ALA A 423 -7.52 27.74 1.19
CA ALA A 423 -8.33 27.49 -0.01
C ALA A 423 -9.69 26.88 0.39
N ASN A 424 -10.69 26.92 -0.51
CA ASN A 424 -11.99 26.28 -0.27
C ASN A 424 -11.83 24.78 0.02
N GLU A 425 -10.85 24.16 -0.60
CA GLU A 425 -10.51 22.75 -0.48
C GLU A 425 -9.82 22.38 0.86
N GLN A 426 -9.42 23.39 1.63
CA GLN A 426 -8.79 23.23 2.96
C GLN A 426 -9.77 23.49 4.11
N VAL A 427 -11.05 23.71 3.80
CA VAL A 427 -12.13 23.81 4.79
C VAL A 427 -12.99 22.56 4.66
N ASP A 428 -13.23 21.88 5.77
CA ASP A 428 -14.08 20.70 5.77
C ASP A 428 -15.56 21.05 5.53
N ALA A 429 -16.39 20.02 5.35
CA ALA A 429 -17.82 20.20 5.08
C ALA A 429 -18.58 20.92 6.21
N ASN A 430 -18.02 20.95 7.43
CA ASN A 430 -18.61 21.60 8.60
C ASN A 430 -18.10 23.03 8.81
N GLY A 431 -17.24 23.54 7.91
CA GLY A 431 -16.70 24.90 8.01
C GLY A 431 -15.51 25.01 8.96
N PHE A 432 -14.85 23.91 9.30
CA PHE A 432 -13.65 23.90 10.14
C PHE A 432 -12.39 23.75 9.29
N SER A 433 -11.31 24.34 9.78
CA SER A 433 -9.99 24.13 9.21
C SER A 433 -9.66 22.64 9.28
N TRP A 434 -9.34 22.04 8.14
CA TRP A 434 -9.00 20.61 8.02
C TRP A 434 -7.87 20.15 8.96
N ARG A 435 -7.13 21.11 9.52
CA ARG A 435 -5.96 20.87 10.34
C ARG A 435 -6.07 21.41 11.76
N SER A 436 -6.29 22.71 11.94
CA SER A 436 -6.33 23.29 13.29
C SER A 436 -7.60 22.88 14.05
N GLY A 437 -8.63 22.45 13.32
CA GLY A 437 -9.97 22.22 13.87
C GLY A 437 -10.65 23.51 14.31
N ALA A 438 -10.08 24.68 14.02
CA ALA A 438 -10.71 25.97 14.29
C ALA A 438 -11.86 26.23 13.32
N LYS A 439 -12.91 26.89 13.80
CA LYS A 439 -13.98 27.38 12.94
C LYS A 439 -13.40 28.47 12.04
N VAL A 440 -13.58 28.30 10.73
CA VAL A 440 -13.04 29.22 9.74
C VAL A 440 -13.85 30.50 9.73
N GLU A 441 -13.16 31.64 9.76
CA GLU A 441 -13.74 32.97 9.61
C GLU A 441 -13.70 33.41 8.14
N LYS A 442 -14.60 34.32 7.75
CA LYS A 442 -14.59 34.93 6.42
C LYS A 442 -14.04 36.34 6.51
N LEU A 443 -12.85 36.56 5.94
CA LEU A 443 -12.22 37.89 5.88
C LEU A 443 -12.16 38.39 4.45
N LYS A 444 -12.28 39.71 4.25
CA LYS A 444 -12.08 40.31 2.92
C LYS A 444 -10.60 40.69 2.79
N LEU A 445 -9.85 39.97 1.95
CA LEU A 445 -8.42 40.20 1.73
C LEU A 445 -8.10 40.30 0.24
N LYS A 446 -7.05 41.07 -0.08
CA LYS A 446 -6.48 41.13 -1.44
C LYS A 446 -5.48 39.99 -1.60
N GLN A 447 -5.71 39.07 -2.53
CA GLN A 447 -4.97 37.80 -2.65
C GLN A 447 -4.63 37.47 -4.11
N TRP A 448 -3.66 36.57 -4.33
CA TRP A 448 -3.30 36.06 -5.64
C TRP A 448 -4.11 34.82 -6.04
N PHE A 449 -4.52 34.81 -7.30
CA PHE A 449 -5.31 33.75 -7.92
C PHE A 449 -4.69 33.28 -9.23
N PHE A 450 -4.82 31.99 -9.51
CA PHE A 450 -4.68 31.44 -10.86
C PHE A 450 -6.04 31.27 -11.52
N ARG A 451 -6.18 31.78 -12.74
CA ARG A 451 -7.38 31.76 -13.57
C ARG A 451 -7.62 30.38 -14.21
N ILE A 452 -7.73 29.36 -13.38
CA ILE A 452 -8.02 27.98 -13.82
C ILE A 452 -9.39 27.89 -14.51
N THR A 453 -10.30 28.83 -14.26
CA THR A 453 -11.60 28.87 -14.93
C THR A 453 -11.51 29.11 -16.44
N ASP A 454 -10.43 29.70 -16.96
CA ASP A 454 -10.19 29.81 -18.41
C ASP A 454 -9.96 28.43 -19.06
N PHE A 455 -9.58 27.42 -18.26
CA PHE A 455 -9.32 26.05 -18.71
C PHE A 455 -10.48 25.09 -18.42
N LYS A 456 -11.59 25.55 -17.82
CA LYS A 456 -12.68 24.69 -17.32
C LYS A 456 -13.27 23.75 -18.37
N GLU A 457 -13.43 24.22 -19.61
CA GLU A 457 -13.96 23.42 -20.72
C GLU A 457 -12.98 22.32 -21.14
N MET A 458 -11.70 22.67 -21.28
CA MET A 458 -10.64 21.72 -21.61
C MET A 458 -10.47 20.68 -20.49
N LEU A 459 -10.50 21.12 -19.24
CA LEU A 459 -10.43 20.26 -18.07
C LEU A 459 -11.62 19.31 -17.97
N LEU A 460 -12.82 19.73 -18.36
CA LEU A 460 -14.01 18.87 -18.36
C LEU A 460 -14.02 17.90 -19.53
N LYS A 461 -13.86 18.40 -20.75
CA LYS A 461 -13.93 17.62 -21.99
C LYS A 461 -12.88 16.51 -22.02
N ASP A 462 -11.66 16.80 -21.60
CA ASP A 462 -10.56 15.85 -21.70
C ASP A 462 -10.68 14.70 -20.68
N LEU A 463 -11.56 14.78 -19.68
CA LEU A 463 -11.87 13.65 -18.78
C LEU A 463 -12.42 12.44 -19.55
N ASP A 464 -13.12 12.67 -20.66
CA ASP A 464 -13.68 11.57 -21.45
C ASP A 464 -12.58 10.71 -22.09
N SER A 465 -11.46 11.34 -22.47
CA SER A 465 -10.27 10.63 -22.97
C SER A 465 -9.55 9.78 -21.92
N LEU A 466 -9.82 10.02 -20.64
CA LEU A 466 -9.25 9.30 -19.51
C LEU A 466 -10.14 8.13 -19.04
N THR A 467 -11.31 7.95 -19.65
CA THR A 467 -12.23 6.86 -19.33
C THR A 467 -11.58 5.50 -19.61
N GLY A 468 -11.61 4.60 -18.64
CA GLY A 468 -11.01 3.26 -18.74
C GLY A 468 -9.52 3.18 -18.36
N VAL A 469 -8.80 4.31 -18.30
CA VAL A 469 -7.40 4.39 -17.83
C VAL A 469 -7.27 5.08 -16.47
N TRP A 470 -8.22 5.95 -16.11
CA TRP A 470 -8.36 6.50 -14.78
C TRP A 470 -9.56 5.88 -14.04
N PRO A 471 -9.56 5.85 -12.70
CA PRO A 471 -10.67 5.29 -11.94
C PRO A 471 -11.93 6.16 -12.09
N GLU A 472 -13.08 5.54 -12.36
CA GLU A 472 -14.34 6.26 -12.60
C GLU A 472 -14.75 7.16 -11.43
N ARG A 473 -14.43 6.72 -10.19
CA ARG A 473 -14.63 7.53 -8.98
C ARG A 473 -13.90 8.87 -9.05
N VAL A 474 -12.65 8.88 -9.53
CA VAL A 474 -11.84 10.11 -9.67
C VAL A 474 -12.43 11.01 -10.76
N LEU A 475 -12.78 10.44 -11.92
CA LEU A 475 -13.40 11.18 -13.02
C LEU A 475 -14.72 11.82 -12.59
N THR A 476 -15.58 11.06 -11.92
CA THR A 476 -16.86 11.54 -11.37
C THR A 476 -16.64 12.66 -10.35
N MET A 477 -15.68 12.52 -9.44
CA MET A 477 -15.33 13.57 -8.48
C MET A 477 -14.90 14.87 -9.19
N GLN A 478 -14.08 14.79 -10.24
CA GLN A 478 -13.68 15.97 -11.00
C GLN A 478 -14.83 16.57 -11.83
N ARG A 479 -15.67 15.75 -12.49
CA ARG A 479 -16.86 16.24 -13.21
C ARG A 479 -17.79 17.02 -12.28
N ASN A 480 -18.06 16.47 -11.09
CA ASN A 480 -18.91 17.10 -10.09
C ASN A 480 -18.28 18.37 -9.50
N TRP A 481 -16.94 18.42 -9.39
CA TRP A 481 -16.22 19.59 -8.90
C TRP A 481 -16.20 20.73 -9.92
N LEU A 482 -15.93 20.42 -11.19
CA LEU A 482 -16.04 21.37 -12.30
C LEU A 482 -17.47 21.91 -12.40
N GLY A 483 -18.45 21.00 -12.27
CA GLY A 483 -19.85 21.34 -12.02
C GLY A 483 -20.47 22.20 -13.13
N LYS A 484 -20.27 21.80 -14.39
CA LYS A 484 -20.93 22.43 -15.53
C LYS A 484 -22.43 22.14 -15.48
N SER A 485 -23.24 23.20 -15.48
CA SER A 485 -24.70 23.10 -15.49
C SER A 485 -25.29 24.04 -16.54
N TYR A 486 -26.30 23.54 -17.25
CA TYR A 486 -27.12 24.34 -18.17
C TYR A 486 -28.45 24.63 -17.51
N GLY A 487 -28.85 25.89 -17.51
CA GLY A 487 -30.09 26.32 -16.90
C GLY A 487 -30.58 27.63 -17.49
N ALA A 488 -31.38 28.34 -16.71
CA ALA A 488 -31.91 29.63 -17.06
C ALA A 488 -31.65 30.65 -15.95
N LYS A 489 -31.30 31.87 -16.36
CA LYS A 489 -31.35 33.05 -15.51
C LYS A 489 -32.73 33.69 -15.70
N ILE A 490 -33.49 33.79 -14.62
CA ILE A 490 -34.87 34.25 -14.62
C ILE A 490 -34.96 35.50 -13.75
N LYS A 491 -35.58 36.57 -14.29
CA LYS A 491 -35.78 37.83 -13.58
C LYS A 491 -37.12 37.82 -12.88
N PHE A 492 -37.12 37.84 -11.55
CA PHE A 492 -38.31 37.99 -10.73
C PHE A 492 -38.50 39.48 -10.39
N PRO A 493 -39.59 40.12 -10.83
CA PRO A 493 -39.93 41.47 -10.37
C PRO A 493 -40.15 41.49 -8.86
N VAL A 494 -39.62 42.51 -8.19
CA VAL A 494 -39.73 42.69 -6.74
C VAL A 494 -40.46 43.99 -6.42
N THR A 495 -41.34 43.94 -5.44
CA THR A 495 -42.09 45.08 -4.91
C THR A 495 -41.71 45.30 -3.44
N VAL A 496 -41.31 46.52 -3.11
CA VAL A 496 -41.04 46.98 -1.73
C VAL A 496 -42.10 47.99 -1.32
N ASP A 497 -42.82 47.71 -0.23
CA ASP A 497 -43.90 48.55 0.27
C ASP A 497 -43.40 49.97 0.59
N GLY A 498 -44.10 50.99 0.06
CA GLY A 498 -43.76 52.40 0.25
C GLY A 498 -42.76 52.97 -0.76
N SER A 499 -42.12 52.14 -1.60
CA SER A 499 -41.34 52.61 -2.75
C SER A 499 -42.21 52.55 -4.01
N GLY A 500 -42.33 53.66 -4.73
CA GLY A 500 -43.05 53.71 -6.02
C GLY A 500 -42.23 53.15 -7.19
N ASP A 501 -41.05 52.58 -6.91
CA ASP A 501 -40.11 52.11 -7.92
C ASP A 501 -40.45 50.67 -8.33
N THR A 502 -40.91 50.52 -9.56
CA THR A 502 -41.34 49.24 -10.16
C THR A 502 -40.22 48.55 -10.93
N SER A 503 -38.98 49.04 -10.83
CA SER A 503 -37.82 48.52 -11.61
C SER A 503 -36.93 47.50 -10.88
N LEU A 504 -37.17 47.25 -9.59
CA LEU A 504 -36.38 46.31 -8.79
C LEU A 504 -36.65 44.86 -9.23
N HIS A 505 -35.60 44.08 -9.45
CA HIS A 505 -35.71 42.67 -9.81
C HIS A 505 -34.62 41.84 -9.14
N VAL A 506 -34.94 40.57 -8.87
CA VAL A 506 -33.99 39.57 -8.39
C VAL A 506 -33.74 38.58 -9.52
N ASN A 507 -32.47 38.35 -9.83
CA ASN A 507 -32.07 37.35 -10.79
C ASN A 507 -31.92 36.00 -10.09
N VAL A 508 -32.59 34.96 -10.58
CA VAL A 508 -32.47 33.60 -10.08
C VAL A 508 -31.87 32.70 -11.16
N PHE A 509 -30.93 31.84 -10.77
CA PHE A 509 -30.50 30.74 -11.63
C PHE A 509 -31.23 29.44 -11.26
N THR A 510 -31.72 28.72 -12.27
CA THR A 510 -32.32 27.39 -12.09
C THR A 510 -32.02 26.45 -13.26
N THR A 511 -31.76 25.18 -12.97
CA THR A 511 -31.68 24.09 -13.98
C THR A 511 -33.06 23.49 -14.29
N ARG A 512 -34.10 23.91 -13.57
CA ARG A 512 -35.48 23.43 -13.68
C ARG A 512 -36.47 24.56 -14.03
N PRO A 513 -36.29 25.30 -15.14
CA PRO A 513 -37.29 26.29 -15.55
C PRO A 513 -38.65 25.67 -15.91
N ASP A 514 -38.72 24.35 -16.13
CA ASP A 514 -39.97 23.59 -16.26
C ASP A 514 -40.85 23.65 -15.01
N THR A 515 -40.28 23.88 -13.83
CA THR A 515 -41.03 23.89 -12.56
C THR A 515 -41.48 25.29 -12.14
N LEU A 516 -41.34 26.30 -13.00
CA LEU A 516 -41.53 27.71 -12.64
C LEU A 516 -42.97 28.07 -12.22
N TYR A 517 -43.98 27.33 -12.69
CA TYR A 517 -45.37 27.44 -12.21
C TYR A 517 -45.55 27.01 -10.74
N GLY A 518 -44.62 26.21 -10.22
CA GLY A 518 -44.64 25.66 -8.85
C GLY A 518 -43.88 26.50 -7.82
N VAL A 519 -43.37 27.68 -8.19
CA VAL A 519 -42.63 28.53 -7.25
C VAL A 519 -43.54 29.03 -6.13
N GLU A 520 -43.08 28.84 -4.89
CA GLU A 520 -43.78 29.23 -3.67
C GLU A 520 -43.09 30.39 -2.93
N TYR A 521 -41.78 30.56 -3.09
CA TYR A 521 -41.00 31.63 -2.45
C TYR A 521 -39.71 31.92 -3.21
N ILE A 522 -39.05 33.04 -2.89
CA ILE A 522 -37.68 33.35 -3.31
C ILE A 522 -36.79 33.36 -2.06
N ALA A 523 -35.60 32.78 -2.13
CA ALA A 523 -34.62 32.86 -1.05
C ALA A 523 -33.35 33.58 -1.52
N LEU A 524 -32.87 34.50 -0.68
CA LEU A 524 -31.69 35.33 -0.88
C LEU A 524 -30.57 34.92 0.08
N SER A 525 -29.34 35.09 -0.37
CA SER A 525 -28.12 34.98 0.43
C SER A 525 -28.05 36.07 1.51
N LEU A 526 -27.30 35.80 2.58
CA LEU A 526 -27.21 36.64 3.78
C LEU A 526 -26.66 38.05 3.50
N ASP A 527 -25.80 38.18 2.50
CA ASP A 527 -25.13 39.41 2.07
C ASP A 527 -25.71 39.97 0.76
N HIS A 528 -26.85 39.46 0.29
CA HIS A 528 -27.50 39.98 -0.90
C HIS A 528 -27.84 41.47 -0.71
N PRO A 529 -27.63 42.36 -1.71
CA PRO A 529 -27.82 43.81 -1.52
C PRO A 529 -29.18 44.21 -0.93
N VAL A 530 -30.27 43.57 -1.39
CA VAL A 530 -31.63 43.78 -0.86
C VAL A 530 -31.73 43.42 0.63
N VAL A 531 -31.01 42.38 1.08
CA VAL A 531 -30.99 41.93 2.48
C VAL A 531 -30.22 42.92 3.34
N LEU A 532 -29.06 43.38 2.87
CA LEU A 532 -28.24 44.35 3.59
C LEU A 532 -28.97 45.68 3.77
N GLU A 533 -29.67 46.17 2.74
CA GLU A 533 -30.49 47.38 2.82
C GLU A 533 -31.68 47.20 3.77
N ALA A 534 -32.38 46.06 3.70
CA ALA A 534 -33.49 45.77 4.61
C ALA A 534 -33.00 45.69 6.08
N ALA A 535 -31.80 45.16 6.31
CA ALA A 535 -31.21 45.00 7.64
C ALA A 535 -30.74 46.32 8.27
N GLU A 536 -30.78 47.45 7.56
CA GLU A 536 -30.61 48.78 8.16
C GLU A 536 -31.88 49.24 8.90
N LYS A 537 -33.05 48.73 8.49
CA LYS A 537 -34.37 49.16 8.99
C LYS A 537 -35.05 48.10 9.87
N ASP A 538 -34.63 46.84 9.76
CA ASP A 538 -35.15 45.71 10.55
C ASP A 538 -34.09 45.16 11.51
N ALA A 539 -34.22 45.49 12.81
CA ALA A 539 -33.31 45.05 13.86
C ALA A 539 -33.37 43.53 14.11
N ALA A 540 -34.51 42.88 13.86
CA ALA A 540 -34.64 41.43 14.01
C ALA A 540 -33.94 40.70 12.85
N LEU A 541 -34.01 41.25 11.63
CA LEU A 541 -33.21 40.76 10.50
C LEU A 541 -31.71 40.94 10.76
N ARG A 542 -31.27 42.10 11.28
CA ARG A 542 -29.85 42.31 11.63
C ARG A 542 -29.36 41.26 12.62
N LYS A 543 -30.13 41.01 13.67
CA LYS A 543 -29.84 39.96 14.66
C LYS A 543 -29.78 38.57 14.02
N PHE A 544 -30.71 38.26 13.11
CA PHE A 544 -30.69 37.01 12.36
C PHE A 544 -29.41 36.85 11.53
N LEU A 545 -28.95 37.90 10.85
CA LEU A 545 -27.71 37.86 10.06
C LEU A 545 -26.48 37.61 10.93
N ASP A 546 -26.40 38.25 12.10
CA ASP A 546 -25.31 38.07 13.05
C ASP A 546 -25.27 36.62 13.61
N GLU A 547 -26.45 36.04 13.88
CA GLU A 547 -26.59 34.67 14.37
C GLU A 547 -26.41 33.62 13.25
N ALA A 548 -26.79 33.94 12.02
CA ALA A 548 -26.77 33.02 10.88
C ALA A 548 -25.37 32.53 10.51
N ALA A 549 -24.32 33.31 10.81
CA ALA A 549 -22.92 32.87 10.65
C ALA A 549 -22.55 31.66 11.53
N SER A 550 -23.34 31.38 12.57
CA SER A 550 -23.14 30.24 13.46
C SER A 550 -23.86 28.96 13.01
N LEU A 551 -24.82 29.07 12.09
CA LEU A 551 -25.67 27.97 11.64
C LEU A 551 -24.95 27.04 10.64
N PRO A 552 -25.31 25.74 10.59
CA PRO A 552 -24.83 24.82 9.56
C PRO A 552 -25.15 25.31 8.14
N PRO A 553 -24.29 25.04 7.13
CA PRO A 553 -24.52 25.48 5.74
C PRO A 553 -25.81 24.93 5.10
N ASP A 554 -26.31 23.79 5.58
CA ASP A 554 -27.56 23.18 5.13
C ASP A 554 -28.76 23.52 6.02
N SER A 555 -28.60 24.49 6.92
CA SER A 555 -29.68 24.97 7.79
C SER A 555 -30.91 25.35 6.99
N LYS A 556 -32.06 24.96 7.52
CA LYS A 556 -33.38 25.24 6.96
C LYS A 556 -34.05 26.44 7.62
N VAL A 557 -33.37 27.09 8.58
CA VAL A 557 -33.84 28.33 9.17
C VAL A 557 -33.83 29.44 8.13
N GLY A 558 -34.91 30.20 8.04
CA GLY A 558 -35.03 31.37 7.19
C GLY A 558 -35.66 32.55 7.89
N TYR A 559 -35.32 33.76 7.46
CA TYR A 559 -35.98 34.98 7.89
C TYR A 559 -36.84 35.55 6.76
N LYS A 560 -38.14 35.71 6.99
CA LYS A 560 -39.05 36.30 6.00
C LYS A 560 -38.91 37.82 5.99
N LEU A 561 -38.59 38.42 4.85
CA LEU A 561 -38.53 39.88 4.73
C LEU A 561 -39.95 40.48 4.82
N SER A 562 -40.13 41.45 5.72
CA SER A 562 -41.40 42.16 5.87
C SER A 562 -41.48 43.30 4.86
N GLY A 563 -42.61 43.41 4.15
CA GLY A 563 -42.84 44.48 3.19
C GLY A 563 -42.10 44.33 1.85
N VAL A 564 -41.48 43.18 1.59
CA VAL A 564 -40.81 42.85 0.32
C VAL A 564 -41.38 41.57 -0.26
N THR A 565 -41.85 41.62 -1.50
CA THR A 565 -42.43 40.46 -2.20
C THR A 565 -41.96 40.39 -3.65
N ALA A 566 -41.94 39.18 -4.21
CA ALA A 566 -41.66 38.97 -5.63
C ALA A 566 -42.93 38.58 -6.41
N SER A 567 -42.92 38.74 -7.73
CA SER A 567 -43.96 38.22 -8.62
C SER A 567 -43.40 37.12 -9.50
N ASN A 568 -44.21 36.08 -9.78
CA ASN A 568 -43.82 35.06 -10.74
C ASN A 568 -43.73 35.67 -12.14
N PRO A 569 -42.58 35.62 -12.84
CA PRO A 569 -42.40 36.27 -14.14
C PRO A 569 -43.29 35.68 -15.25
N LEU A 570 -43.76 34.44 -15.09
CA LEU A 570 -44.75 33.86 -16.00
C LEU A 570 -46.04 34.66 -16.04
N HIS A 571 -46.39 35.40 -14.98
CA HIS A 571 -47.60 36.21 -14.97
C HIS A 571 -47.56 37.36 -16.00
N ILE A 572 -46.39 37.68 -16.58
CA ILE A 572 -46.28 38.65 -17.67
C ILE A 572 -46.88 38.09 -18.97
N ILE A 573 -46.70 36.79 -19.21
CA ILE A 573 -47.12 36.09 -20.43
C ILE A 573 -48.42 35.29 -20.24
N ASP A 574 -48.69 34.82 -19.03
CA ASP A 574 -49.87 34.05 -18.64
C ASP A 574 -50.70 34.87 -17.64
N LYS A 575 -51.73 35.53 -18.16
CA LYS A 575 -52.68 36.34 -17.39
C LYS A 575 -53.86 35.52 -16.86
N ASP A 576 -54.03 34.29 -17.37
CA ASP A 576 -55.22 33.48 -17.15
C ASP A 576 -55.06 32.52 -15.96
N SER A 577 -53.82 32.20 -15.56
CA SER A 577 -53.50 31.35 -14.41
C SER A 577 -53.48 32.11 -13.08
N PRO A 578 -54.50 31.98 -12.19
CA PRO A 578 -54.60 32.82 -10.99
C PRO A 578 -53.53 32.51 -9.93
N HIS A 579 -53.06 31.27 -9.88
CA HIS A 579 -52.11 30.80 -8.87
C HIS A 579 -50.69 31.40 -9.02
N ILE A 580 -50.31 31.86 -10.21
CA ILE A 580 -49.04 32.57 -10.45
C ILE A 580 -49.15 34.10 -10.28
N ALA A 581 -50.37 34.64 -10.14
CA ALA A 581 -50.60 36.06 -9.89
C ALA A 581 -50.36 36.45 -8.41
N ARG A 582 -50.26 35.46 -7.51
CA ARG A 582 -49.99 35.70 -6.09
C ARG A 582 -48.61 36.31 -5.87
N LYS A 583 -48.49 37.16 -4.85
CA LYS A 583 -47.20 37.68 -4.38
C LYS A 583 -46.42 36.58 -3.67
N LEU A 584 -45.17 36.38 -4.06
CA LEU A 584 -44.25 35.41 -3.48
C LEU A 584 -43.50 36.04 -2.30
N PRO A 585 -43.45 35.39 -1.13
CA PRO A 585 -42.61 35.83 -0.03
C PRO A 585 -41.12 35.71 -0.39
N ILE A 586 -40.32 36.66 0.09
CA ILE A 586 -38.86 36.61 0.00
C ILE A 586 -38.27 36.26 1.37
N PHE A 587 -37.43 35.24 1.40
CA PHE A 587 -36.70 34.78 2.57
C PHE A 587 -35.22 35.11 2.45
N VAL A 588 -34.58 35.27 3.60
CA VAL A 588 -33.13 35.28 3.77
C VAL A 588 -32.73 33.92 4.35
N ALA A 589 -31.87 33.18 3.67
CA ALA A 589 -31.56 31.80 4.05
C ALA A 589 -30.06 31.48 3.92
N PRO A 590 -29.42 30.86 4.94
CA PRO A 590 -27.99 30.54 4.91
C PRO A 590 -27.56 29.57 3.80
N TYR A 591 -28.46 28.69 3.34
CA TYR A 591 -28.13 27.71 2.30
C TYR A 591 -27.98 28.32 0.91
N VAL A 592 -28.37 29.59 0.73
CA VAL A 592 -28.22 30.34 -0.53
C VAL A 592 -26.85 31.00 -0.54
N LEU A 593 -25.97 30.54 -1.41
CA LEU A 593 -24.60 31.02 -1.52
C LEU A 593 -24.51 32.26 -2.40
N SER A 594 -23.87 33.30 -1.89
CA SER A 594 -23.69 34.62 -2.54
C SER A 594 -22.84 34.55 -3.80
N ASP A 595 -21.85 33.64 -3.80
CA ASP A 595 -20.90 33.47 -4.90
C ASP A 595 -21.42 32.53 -5.99
N TYR A 596 -22.55 31.85 -5.79
CA TYR A 596 -23.15 30.93 -6.76
C TYR A 596 -24.40 31.55 -7.41
N GLY A 597 -24.34 31.77 -8.74
CA GLY A 597 -25.38 32.50 -9.44
C GLY A 597 -25.37 33.98 -9.08
N GLU A 598 -26.50 34.50 -8.61
CA GLU A 598 -26.70 35.92 -8.24
C GLU A 598 -27.08 36.05 -6.75
N GLY A 599 -26.72 35.05 -5.94
CA GLY A 599 -27.05 35.03 -4.51
C GLY A 599 -28.56 34.90 -4.23
N ALA A 600 -29.32 34.34 -5.17
CA ALA A 600 -30.77 34.16 -5.07
C ALA A 600 -31.26 32.88 -5.79
N VAL A 601 -32.24 32.20 -5.19
CA VAL A 601 -32.87 30.97 -5.72
C VAL A 601 -34.40 31.05 -5.64
N MET A 602 -35.07 30.33 -6.55
CA MET A 602 -36.52 30.12 -6.48
C MET A 602 -36.82 28.82 -5.75
N GLY A 603 -37.72 28.87 -4.77
CA GLY A 603 -38.14 27.71 -4.01
C GLY A 603 -39.32 26.99 -4.67
N VAL A 604 -39.13 25.72 -5.03
CA VAL A 604 -40.18 24.87 -5.64
C VAL A 604 -40.42 23.60 -4.81
N PRO A 605 -41.16 23.68 -3.70
CA PRO A 605 -41.37 22.57 -2.76
C PRO A 605 -41.92 21.28 -3.38
N GLY A 606 -42.71 21.37 -4.46
CA GLY A 606 -43.22 20.17 -5.14
C GLY A 606 -42.15 19.35 -5.85
N HIS A 607 -41.01 19.96 -6.20
CA HIS A 607 -40.02 19.37 -7.12
C HIS A 607 -38.56 19.47 -6.65
N ASP A 608 -38.31 20.04 -5.48
CA ASP A 608 -36.99 20.05 -4.83
C ASP A 608 -37.13 19.69 -3.34
N SER A 609 -36.35 18.69 -2.90
CA SER A 609 -36.44 18.17 -1.54
C SER A 609 -35.90 19.14 -0.48
N ARG A 610 -34.91 19.97 -0.82
CA ARG A 610 -34.38 21.01 0.06
C ARG A 610 -35.40 22.13 0.21
N ASP A 611 -36.02 22.54 -0.90
CA ASP A 611 -37.02 23.59 -0.88
C ASP A 611 -38.28 23.16 -0.12
N LEU A 612 -38.66 21.88 -0.23
CA LEU A 612 -39.76 21.29 0.54
C LEU A 612 -39.51 21.34 2.04
N ALA A 613 -38.31 20.92 2.48
CA ALA A 613 -37.93 20.95 3.88
C ALA A 613 -37.93 22.39 4.43
N PHE A 614 -37.33 23.33 3.68
CA PHE A 614 -37.30 24.74 4.07
C PHE A 614 -38.70 25.34 4.14
N PHE A 615 -39.55 25.10 3.15
CA PHE A 615 -40.90 25.65 3.12
C PHE A 615 -41.76 25.14 4.27
N ARG A 616 -41.69 23.83 4.58
CA ARG A 616 -42.40 23.25 5.73
C ARG A 616 -42.01 23.92 7.05
N GLU A 617 -40.71 24.13 7.25
CA GLU A 617 -40.17 24.70 8.49
C GLU A 617 -40.54 26.18 8.67
N ASN A 618 -40.61 26.95 7.59
CA ASN A 618 -40.74 28.41 7.68
C ASN A 618 -42.16 28.95 7.39
N THR A 619 -43.06 28.16 6.80
CA THR A 619 -44.39 28.67 6.40
C THR A 619 -45.59 27.83 6.83
N CYS A 620 -45.41 26.64 7.41
CA CYS A 620 -46.51 25.72 7.77
C CYS A 620 -47.58 25.61 6.65
N PRO A 621 -47.19 25.23 5.42
CA PRO A 621 -48.08 25.35 4.26
C PRO A 621 -49.28 24.42 4.37
N GLU A 622 -50.47 24.89 3.98
CA GLU A 622 -51.67 24.05 3.89
C GLU A 622 -51.64 23.14 2.64
N THR A 623 -50.93 23.56 1.60
CA THR A 623 -50.90 22.91 0.29
C THR A 623 -49.52 23.06 -0.37
N ILE A 624 -49.13 22.10 -1.21
CA ILE A 624 -47.90 22.17 -2.01
C ILE A 624 -48.26 22.02 -3.49
N SER A 625 -47.77 22.94 -4.33
CA SER A 625 -48.00 22.91 -5.77
C SER A 625 -47.16 21.84 -6.46
N VAL A 626 -47.82 20.93 -7.19
CA VAL A 626 -47.20 19.93 -8.08
C VAL A 626 -47.52 20.30 -9.52
N VAL A 627 -46.48 20.59 -10.29
CA VAL A 627 -46.57 21.05 -11.69
C VAL A 627 -45.98 20.06 -12.69
N ILE A 628 -45.37 18.97 -12.21
CA ILE A 628 -44.84 17.88 -13.03
C ILE A 628 -45.27 16.54 -12.45
N GLU A 629 -45.72 15.63 -13.30
CA GLU A 629 -46.10 14.26 -12.96
C GLU A 629 -45.28 13.21 -13.74
N PRO A 630 -45.19 11.96 -13.25
CA PRO A 630 -44.47 10.89 -13.95
C PRO A 630 -45.09 10.54 -15.31
N GLU A 631 -44.27 10.18 -16.30
CA GLU A 631 -44.72 9.84 -17.67
C GLU A 631 -45.68 8.62 -17.74
N ASN A 632 -45.59 7.69 -16.79
CA ASN A 632 -46.33 6.42 -16.79
C ASN A 632 -47.41 6.35 -15.69
N SER A 633 -48.12 7.45 -15.43
CA SER A 633 -49.30 7.39 -14.54
C SER A 633 -50.44 6.61 -15.21
N PRO A 634 -50.96 5.53 -14.60
CA PRO A 634 -52.07 4.77 -15.15
C PRO A 634 -53.36 5.61 -15.02
N ASN A 635 -53.94 5.97 -16.18
CA ASN A 635 -55.16 6.77 -16.44
C ASN A 635 -54.94 8.28 -16.72
N PRO A 636 -54.83 8.70 -18.00
CA PRO A 636 -54.82 10.10 -18.43
C PRO A 636 -56.21 10.66 -18.77
N LYS A 637 -57.30 10.08 -18.24
CA LYS A 637 -58.67 10.58 -18.44
C LYS A 637 -59.44 10.43 -17.13
N ASP A 638 -59.97 11.53 -16.63
CA ASP A 638 -60.73 11.70 -15.39
C ASP A 638 -59.91 11.99 -14.11
N ASP A 639 -59.18 13.11 -14.09
CA ASP A 639 -59.42 14.11 -13.03
C ASP A 639 -58.89 15.50 -13.44
N ASN A 640 -59.78 16.47 -13.56
CA ASN A 640 -59.47 17.83 -14.00
C ASN A 640 -59.03 18.71 -12.81
N THR A 641 -58.31 18.13 -11.84
CA THR A 641 -57.81 18.82 -10.65
C THR A 641 -56.31 18.56 -10.50
N GLY A 642 -55.49 19.57 -10.78
CA GLY A 642 -54.05 19.49 -10.56
C GLY A 642 -53.77 19.15 -9.08
N THR A 643 -53.12 18.02 -8.86
CA THR A 643 -53.05 17.32 -7.56
C THR A 643 -52.35 18.19 -6.52
N VAL A 644 -53.14 18.77 -5.61
CA VAL A 644 -52.65 19.36 -4.38
C VAL A 644 -52.44 18.24 -3.38
N SER A 645 -51.20 18.01 -2.97
CA SER A 645 -50.90 16.96 -2.00
C SER A 645 -50.92 17.52 -0.56
N SER A 646 -51.41 16.72 0.39
CA SER A 646 -51.35 17.07 1.82
C SER A 646 -49.89 17.21 2.28
N PRO A 647 -49.54 18.25 3.06
CA PRO A 647 -48.17 18.53 3.49
C PRO A 647 -47.52 17.46 4.38
N SER A 648 -48.28 16.61 5.08
CA SER A 648 -47.76 15.70 6.12
C SER A 648 -46.93 14.53 5.57
N ASP A 649 -47.23 14.02 4.37
CA ASP A 649 -46.65 12.76 3.85
C ASP A 649 -46.03 12.87 2.44
N MET A 650 -46.00 14.07 1.87
CA MET A 650 -45.49 14.31 0.52
C MET A 650 -43.95 14.21 0.45
N LYS A 651 -43.45 13.57 -0.63
CA LYS A 651 -42.04 13.67 -1.08
C LYS A 651 -42.00 14.50 -2.36
N ALA A 652 -41.00 15.39 -2.48
CA ALA A 652 -40.81 16.18 -3.69
C ALA A 652 -40.54 15.28 -4.90
N PHE A 653 -41.21 15.53 -6.03
CA PHE A 653 -40.98 14.82 -7.28
C PHE A 653 -39.83 15.48 -8.05
N THR A 654 -38.62 14.94 -7.91
CA THR A 654 -37.39 15.56 -8.42
C THR A 654 -37.04 15.16 -9.86
N GLN A 655 -37.71 14.16 -10.43
CA GLN A 655 -37.44 13.67 -11.78
C GLN A 655 -38.02 14.60 -12.87
N GLU A 656 -37.64 14.36 -14.13
CA GLU A 656 -38.33 14.92 -15.30
C GLU A 656 -39.65 14.16 -15.52
N GLY A 657 -40.62 14.83 -16.14
CA GLY A 657 -41.94 14.24 -16.38
C GLY A 657 -42.81 15.14 -17.26
N ILE A 658 -44.12 14.98 -17.17
CA ILE A 658 -45.10 15.73 -17.95
C ILE A 658 -45.63 16.90 -17.13
N LEU A 659 -45.75 18.09 -17.74
CA LEU A 659 -46.32 19.26 -17.08
C LEU A 659 -47.83 19.10 -16.92
N THR A 660 -48.34 19.38 -15.71
CA THR A 660 -49.76 19.20 -15.37
C THR A 660 -50.63 20.30 -15.99
N SER A 661 -51.95 20.18 -15.87
CA SER A 661 -52.92 21.19 -16.31
C SER A 661 -52.75 22.57 -15.65
N ARG A 662 -51.94 22.67 -14.58
CA ARG A 662 -51.57 23.94 -13.94
C ARG A 662 -50.64 24.80 -14.79
N CYS A 663 -50.00 24.23 -15.82
CA CYS A 663 -48.96 24.90 -16.60
C CYS A 663 -49.47 25.57 -17.90
N TRP A 664 -50.75 25.97 -17.96
CA TRP A 664 -51.37 26.67 -19.09
C TRP A 664 -51.04 26.05 -20.46
N LYS A 665 -50.48 26.80 -21.40
CA LYS A 665 -50.14 26.32 -22.75
C LYS A 665 -49.00 25.29 -22.77
N TYR A 666 -48.28 25.11 -21.66
CA TYR A 666 -47.21 24.13 -21.53
C TYR A 666 -47.69 22.79 -20.95
N GLN A 667 -48.97 22.67 -20.57
CA GLN A 667 -49.54 21.41 -20.11
C GLN A 667 -49.33 20.28 -21.13
N GLY A 668 -49.08 19.06 -20.66
CA GLY A 668 -48.86 17.90 -21.51
C GLY A 668 -47.48 17.83 -22.17
N LEU A 669 -46.64 18.87 -22.06
CA LEU A 669 -45.26 18.82 -22.54
C LEU A 669 -44.37 18.06 -21.55
N HIS A 670 -43.40 17.32 -22.07
CA HIS A 670 -42.32 16.78 -21.26
C HIS A 670 -41.38 17.91 -20.80
N SER A 671 -40.83 17.79 -19.58
CA SER A 671 -39.90 18.74 -18.94
C SER A 671 -38.86 19.32 -19.89
N ARG A 672 -38.21 18.49 -20.72
CA ARG A 672 -37.15 18.94 -21.65
C ARG A 672 -37.64 19.97 -22.67
N GLU A 673 -38.85 19.81 -23.18
CA GLU A 673 -39.42 20.72 -24.17
C GLU A 673 -40.01 21.95 -23.50
N ALA A 674 -40.69 21.75 -22.36
CA ALA A 674 -41.20 22.86 -21.54
C ALA A 674 -40.09 23.82 -21.09
N LYS A 675 -38.92 23.29 -20.64
CA LYS A 675 -37.73 24.10 -20.31
C LYS A 675 -37.36 25.04 -21.46
N LYS A 676 -37.36 24.52 -22.69
CA LYS A 676 -36.98 25.30 -23.87
C LYS A 676 -37.99 26.41 -24.14
N GLN A 677 -39.26 26.06 -24.13
CA GLN A 677 -40.33 26.98 -24.50
C GLN A 677 -40.54 28.08 -23.44
N ILE A 678 -40.59 27.72 -22.16
CA ILE A 678 -40.76 28.66 -21.05
C ILE A 678 -39.66 29.73 -21.06
N VAL A 679 -38.40 29.30 -21.21
CA VAL A 679 -37.27 30.25 -21.20
C VAL A 679 -37.26 31.10 -22.47
N THR A 680 -37.65 30.55 -23.62
CA THR A 680 -37.77 31.32 -24.88
C THR A 680 -38.85 32.39 -24.78
N ASP A 681 -40.01 32.05 -24.22
CA ASP A 681 -41.11 33.00 -24.04
C ASP A 681 -40.76 34.09 -23.03
N LEU A 682 -40.12 33.73 -21.92
CA LEU A 682 -39.59 34.70 -20.95
C LEU A 682 -38.47 35.57 -21.54
N LYS A 683 -37.65 35.03 -22.44
CA LYS A 683 -36.65 35.81 -23.19
C LYS A 683 -37.31 36.83 -24.10
N GLY A 684 -38.42 36.48 -24.75
CA GLY A 684 -39.21 37.39 -25.58
C GLY A 684 -39.72 38.63 -24.83
N VAL A 685 -39.96 38.51 -23.52
CA VAL A 685 -40.35 39.62 -22.64
C VAL A 685 -39.20 40.14 -21.75
N GLY A 686 -37.95 39.76 -22.04
CA GLY A 686 -36.75 40.25 -21.36
C GLY A 686 -36.55 39.74 -19.91
N HIS A 687 -37.26 38.69 -19.50
CA HIS A 687 -37.29 38.13 -18.14
C HIS A 687 -36.67 36.73 -18.01
N GLY A 688 -36.11 36.20 -19.10
CA GLY A 688 -35.42 34.90 -19.09
C GLY A 688 -34.28 34.84 -20.10
N ALA A 689 -33.24 34.06 -19.79
CA ALA A 689 -32.20 33.71 -20.74
C ALA A 689 -31.60 32.35 -20.38
N PHE A 690 -31.26 31.52 -21.37
CA PHE A 690 -30.41 30.36 -21.13
C PHE A 690 -29.03 30.82 -20.71
N VAL A 691 -28.52 30.22 -19.63
CA VAL A 691 -27.17 30.50 -19.15
C VAL A 691 -26.48 29.20 -18.77
N GLU A 692 -25.18 29.18 -18.99
CA GLU A 692 -24.28 28.15 -18.50
C GLU A 692 -23.66 28.63 -17.18
N GLN A 693 -23.61 27.74 -16.19
CA GLN A 693 -23.01 28.02 -14.88
C GLN A 693 -22.00 26.94 -14.52
N TRP A 694 -20.97 27.34 -13.77
CA TRP A 694 -19.88 26.47 -13.33
C TRP A 694 -19.69 26.59 -11.83
N ARG A 695 -19.39 25.45 -11.19
CA ARG A 695 -19.02 25.40 -9.78
C ARG A 695 -17.55 25.79 -9.56
N LEU A 696 -16.66 25.45 -10.51
CA LEU A 696 -15.24 25.76 -10.42
C LEU A 696 -15.00 27.26 -10.15
N ARG A 697 -14.05 27.54 -9.26
CA ARG A 697 -13.56 28.88 -8.94
C ARG A 697 -12.10 29.01 -9.36
N ASP A 698 -11.64 30.25 -9.48
CA ASP A 698 -10.22 30.52 -9.63
C ASP A 698 -9.44 30.12 -8.38
N TRP A 699 -8.23 29.63 -8.57
CA TRP A 699 -7.44 28.99 -7.52
C TRP A 699 -6.68 30.03 -6.70
N LEU A 700 -7.05 30.19 -5.42
CA LEU A 700 -6.38 31.08 -4.48
C LEU A 700 -5.05 30.49 -4.00
N ILE A 701 -3.94 31.09 -4.39
CA ILE A 701 -2.58 30.59 -4.11
C ILE A 701 -1.82 31.33 -3.01
N SER A 702 -2.22 32.56 -2.66
CA SER A 702 -1.58 33.35 -1.59
C SER A 702 -1.70 32.69 -0.21
N ARG A 703 -0.59 32.59 0.54
CA ARG A 703 -0.57 32.16 1.95
C ARG A 703 0.25 33.16 2.77
N GLN A 704 -0.32 33.62 3.89
CA GLN A 704 0.34 34.56 4.83
C GLN A 704 1.27 33.81 5.80
N ARG A 705 2.18 33.02 5.23
CA ARG A 705 3.05 32.09 5.96
C ARG A 705 4.47 32.17 5.44
N TYR A 706 5.41 31.75 6.27
CA TYR A 706 6.83 31.84 5.95
C TYR A 706 7.30 30.68 5.10
N TRP A 707 6.90 29.44 5.44
CA TRP A 707 7.45 28.24 4.81
C TRP A 707 6.76 27.88 3.48
N GLY A 708 6.97 28.70 2.45
CA GLY A 708 6.48 28.48 1.09
C GLY A 708 7.31 29.24 0.05
N ALA A 709 7.14 28.93 -1.23
CA ALA A 709 7.84 29.63 -2.30
C ALA A 709 7.39 31.11 -2.37
N PRO A 710 8.28 32.11 -2.23
CA PRO A 710 7.88 33.52 -2.28
C PRO A 710 7.25 33.91 -3.61
N ILE A 711 6.20 34.71 -3.59
CA ILE A 711 5.58 35.24 -4.82
C ILE A 711 6.54 36.28 -5.45
N PRO A 712 6.98 36.10 -6.71
CA PRO A 712 8.02 36.93 -7.32
C PRO A 712 7.46 38.26 -7.86
N ILE A 713 6.76 39.03 -7.02
CA ILE A 713 6.19 40.35 -7.33
C ILE A 713 6.75 41.40 -6.36
N ILE A 714 6.97 42.61 -6.86
CA ILE A 714 7.36 43.80 -6.11
C ILE A 714 6.24 44.84 -6.24
N HIS A 715 5.76 45.37 -5.12
CA HIS A 715 4.76 46.43 -5.04
C HIS A 715 5.46 47.79 -4.99
N CYS A 716 5.24 48.61 -6.02
CA CYS A 716 5.72 49.98 -6.11
C CYS A 716 4.55 50.95 -6.11
N ASP A 717 4.61 52.01 -5.30
CA ASP A 717 3.52 53.00 -5.21
C ASP A 717 3.26 53.73 -6.54
N SER A 718 4.27 53.85 -7.41
CA SER A 718 4.14 54.50 -8.72
C SER A 718 3.82 53.53 -9.86
N CYS A 719 4.40 52.33 -9.86
CA CYS A 719 4.27 51.37 -10.95
C CYS A 719 3.22 50.28 -10.71
N GLY A 720 2.68 50.17 -9.49
CA GLY A 720 1.84 49.07 -9.07
C GLY A 720 2.64 47.77 -8.85
N PRO A 721 2.00 46.59 -8.97
CA PRO A 721 2.68 45.30 -8.88
C PRO A 721 3.53 45.07 -10.14
N VAL A 722 4.83 44.87 -9.95
CA VAL A 722 5.80 44.61 -11.02
C VAL A 722 6.51 43.27 -10.79
N PRO A 723 6.74 42.46 -11.85
CA PRO A 723 7.41 41.18 -11.70
C PRO A 723 8.88 41.35 -11.32
N VAL A 724 9.40 40.42 -10.52
CA VAL A 724 10.83 40.30 -10.27
C VAL A 724 11.51 39.89 -11.59
N PRO A 725 12.62 40.55 -12.00
CA PRO A 725 13.39 40.16 -13.19
C PRO A 725 13.93 38.73 -13.07
N GLU A 726 14.01 38.01 -14.20
CA GLU A 726 14.40 36.60 -14.24
C GLU A 726 15.83 36.36 -13.72
N ASP A 727 16.75 37.29 -13.95
CA ASP A 727 18.13 37.28 -13.45
C ASP A 727 18.26 37.53 -11.94
N GLN A 728 17.16 37.94 -11.29
CA GLN A 728 17.08 38.14 -9.83
C GLN A 728 16.35 36.99 -9.12
N LEU A 729 15.94 35.95 -9.85
CA LEU A 729 15.41 34.73 -9.25
C LEU A 729 16.56 33.82 -8.75
N PRO A 730 16.31 32.98 -7.74
CA PRO A 730 15.10 32.93 -6.92
C PRO A 730 15.04 34.08 -5.90
N VAL A 731 13.82 34.57 -5.61
CA VAL A 731 13.57 35.32 -4.38
C VAL A 731 13.64 34.33 -3.22
N ARG A 732 14.74 34.35 -2.46
CA ARG A 732 15.01 33.40 -1.38
C ARG A 732 14.31 33.80 -0.08
N LEU A 733 13.84 32.82 0.69
CA LEU A 733 13.32 33.06 2.04
C LEU A 733 14.44 33.56 2.98
N PRO A 734 14.18 34.59 3.82
CA PRO A 734 15.11 35.04 4.84
C PRO A 734 15.10 34.08 6.04
N LYS A 735 16.18 33.99 6.81
CA LYS A 735 16.14 33.22 8.07
C LYS A 735 15.20 33.88 9.09
N ILE A 736 14.46 33.06 9.83
CA ILE A 736 13.61 33.50 10.94
C ILE A 736 14.29 33.20 12.28
N GLU A 737 14.17 34.12 13.24
CA GLU A 737 14.80 34.01 14.56
C GLU A 737 13.87 34.49 15.68
N GLY A 738 14.26 34.25 16.93
CA GLY A 738 13.62 34.83 18.11
C GLY A 738 12.20 34.29 18.37
N ASP A 739 11.26 35.19 18.64
CA ASP A 739 9.89 34.83 19.08
C ASP A 739 9.09 34.08 18.01
N TRP A 740 9.47 34.19 16.73
CA TRP A 740 8.85 33.40 15.64
C TRP A 740 9.09 31.90 15.80
N LEU A 741 10.29 31.51 16.22
CA LEU A 741 10.59 30.11 16.57
C LEU A 741 9.93 29.67 17.89
N LYS A 742 9.47 30.62 18.72
CA LYS A 742 8.76 30.36 19.98
C LYS A 742 7.23 30.37 19.84
N GLY A 743 6.71 30.24 18.62
CA GLY A 743 5.27 30.11 18.39
C GLY A 743 4.50 31.42 18.20
N LYS A 744 5.18 32.56 17.98
CA LYS A 744 4.51 33.80 17.56
C LYS A 744 3.72 33.55 16.27
N LYS A 745 2.43 33.89 16.29
CA LYS A 745 1.47 33.66 15.19
C LYS A 745 1.41 34.87 14.25
N GLY A 746 1.33 34.64 12.95
CA GLY A 746 1.26 35.66 11.89
C GLY A 746 2.26 35.36 10.76
N ASN A 747 2.50 36.32 9.87
CA ASN A 747 3.47 36.19 8.78
C ASN A 747 4.86 36.75 9.16
N PRO A 748 5.90 35.91 9.34
CA PRO A 748 7.25 36.38 9.68
C PRO A 748 7.85 37.35 8.66
N LEU A 749 7.51 37.20 7.37
CA LEU A 749 8.10 37.98 6.28
C LEU A 749 7.79 39.47 6.41
N GLU A 750 6.60 39.84 6.88
CA GLU A 750 6.19 41.24 7.09
C GLU A 750 7.11 41.98 8.10
N SER A 751 7.68 41.25 9.05
CA SER A 751 8.59 41.82 10.05
C SER A 751 10.05 41.91 9.60
N SER A 752 10.41 41.28 8.47
CA SER A 752 11.77 41.26 7.94
C SER A 752 12.05 42.47 7.04
N GLN A 753 12.31 43.63 7.66
CA GLN A 753 12.46 44.90 6.94
C GLN A 753 13.57 44.87 5.88
N ASP A 754 14.70 44.19 6.14
CA ASP A 754 15.81 44.10 5.19
C ASP A 754 15.46 43.26 3.95
N TRP A 755 14.54 42.30 4.09
CA TRP A 755 14.10 41.44 2.99
C TRP A 755 12.95 42.07 2.20
N VAL A 756 11.96 42.65 2.91
CA VAL A 756 10.77 43.25 2.30
C VAL A 756 11.11 44.48 1.48
N ASN A 757 11.97 45.36 2.01
CA ASN A 757 12.30 46.62 1.33
C ASN A 757 13.28 46.36 0.19
N THR A 758 12.91 46.79 -1.03
CA THR A 758 13.72 46.63 -2.23
C THR A 758 13.54 47.84 -3.16
N LYS A 759 14.19 47.84 -4.33
CA LYS A 759 13.96 48.83 -5.38
C LYS A 759 13.00 48.28 -6.43
N CYS A 760 12.16 49.16 -6.98
CA CYS A 760 11.30 48.84 -8.12
C CYS A 760 12.17 48.55 -9.35
N PRO A 761 12.04 47.38 -10.00
CA PRO A 761 12.79 47.07 -11.22
C PRO A 761 12.42 48.00 -12.39
N SER A 762 11.22 48.57 -12.40
CA SER A 762 10.74 49.44 -13.49
C SER A 762 11.19 50.91 -13.36
N CYS A 763 11.18 51.48 -12.15
CA CYS A 763 11.47 52.90 -11.92
C CYS A 763 12.63 53.19 -10.94
N SER A 764 13.25 52.15 -10.38
CA SER A 764 14.31 52.23 -9.36
C SER A 764 13.94 52.91 -8.03
N GLY A 765 12.69 53.38 -7.87
CA GLY A 765 12.18 53.95 -6.62
C GLY A 765 12.02 52.92 -5.49
N PRO A 766 11.77 53.35 -4.25
CA PRO A 766 11.47 52.46 -3.12
C PRO A 766 10.25 51.58 -3.42
N ALA A 767 10.35 50.30 -3.09
CA ALA A 767 9.30 49.31 -3.31
C ALA A 767 9.36 48.20 -2.26
N LYS A 768 8.33 47.36 -2.20
CA LYS A 768 8.24 46.25 -1.25
C LYS A 768 8.01 44.92 -1.97
N ARG A 769 8.73 43.87 -1.58
CA ARG A 769 8.42 42.51 -2.06
C ARG A 769 7.05 42.08 -1.56
N ASP A 770 6.38 41.24 -2.33
CA ASP A 770 5.20 40.52 -1.84
C ASP A 770 5.61 39.62 -0.66
N THR A 771 4.86 39.70 0.43
CA THR A 771 5.12 38.95 1.66
C THR A 771 4.32 37.66 1.72
N ASP A 772 3.39 37.44 0.80
CA ASP A 772 2.72 36.14 0.68
C ASP A 772 3.66 35.12 0.02
N THR A 773 3.47 33.87 0.42
CA THR A 773 4.06 32.70 -0.22
C THR A 773 3.01 31.96 -1.03
N MET A 774 3.44 31.13 -1.97
CA MET A 774 2.56 30.27 -2.76
C MET A 774 2.14 29.04 -1.96
N ASP A 775 0.90 28.58 -2.17
CA ASP A 775 0.41 27.29 -1.70
C ASP A 775 1.33 26.15 -2.16
N THR A 776 1.55 25.15 -1.30
CA THR A 776 2.33 23.94 -1.58
C THR A 776 1.79 23.15 -2.77
N PHE A 777 0.49 23.30 -3.09
CA PHE A 777 -0.10 22.71 -4.29
C PHE A 777 0.47 23.28 -5.60
N VAL A 778 1.04 24.50 -5.57
CA VAL A 778 1.73 25.07 -6.72
C VAL A 778 2.99 24.25 -7.02
N ASP A 779 3.79 23.88 -6.02
CA ASP A 779 4.99 23.07 -6.22
C ASP A 779 4.67 21.64 -6.71
N SER A 780 3.67 21.00 -6.09
CA SER A 780 3.25 19.64 -6.48
C SER A 780 2.46 19.57 -7.80
N SER A 781 2.07 20.70 -8.38
CA SER A 781 1.36 20.71 -9.67
C SER A 781 2.26 20.46 -10.91
N TRP A 782 3.59 20.47 -10.75
CA TRP A 782 4.52 20.33 -11.89
C TRP A 782 5.80 19.51 -11.63
N TYR A 783 6.05 19.06 -10.39
CA TYR A 783 7.26 18.31 -10.02
C TYR A 783 7.57 17.08 -10.89
N TYR A 784 6.54 16.41 -11.42
CA TYR A 784 6.68 15.27 -12.33
C TYR A 784 7.33 15.65 -13.67
N LEU A 785 7.22 16.91 -14.12
CA LEU A 785 7.99 17.40 -15.26
C LEU A 785 9.43 17.71 -14.86
N ARG A 786 9.66 18.20 -13.64
CA ARG A 786 11.01 18.54 -13.16
C ARG A 786 11.90 17.31 -13.03
N PHE A 787 11.36 16.16 -12.61
CA PHE A 787 12.12 14.92 -12.53
C PHE A 787 12.75 14.50 -13.86
N LEU A 788 12.15 14.85 -15.00
CA LEU A 788 12.68 14.52 -16.34
C LEU A 788 14.01 15.23 -16.60
N ASP A 789 14.28 16.34 -15.93
CA ASP A 789 15.47 17.18 -16.11
C ASP A 789 15.87 17.91 -14.80
N ALA A 790 16.06 17.13 -13.73
CA ALA A 790 16.15 17.60 -12.35
C ALA A 790 17.28 18.63 -12.09
N HIS A 791 18.37 18.57 -12.86
CA HIS A 791 19.55 19.43 -12.67
C HIS A 791 19.60 20.64 -13.62
N ASN A 792 18.56 20.87 -14.43
CA ASN A 792 18.56 21.99 -15.37
C ASN A 792 18.50 23.33 -14.63
N LYS A 793 19.54 24.15 -14.77
CA LYS A 793 19.65 25.45 -14.11
C LYS A 793 19.02 26.57 -14.94
N GLU A 794 18.91 26.39 -16.25
CA GLU A 794 18.48 27.45 -17.16
C GLU A 794 16.95 27.52 -17.32
N ARG A 795 16.27 26.38 -17.19
CA ARG A 795 14.81 26.24 -17.41
C ARG A 795 14.19 25.25 -16.43
N PRO A 796 12.85 25.28 -16.25
CA PRO A 796 12.15 24.26 -15.46
C PRO A 796 12.41 22.84 -15.95
N PHE A 797 12.45 22.62 -17.27
CA PHE A 797 12.88 21.39 -17.92
C PHE A 797 13.14 21.66 -19.42
N SER A 798 13.93 20.79 -20.06
CA SER A 798 14.18 20.87 -21.51
C SER A 798 12.92 20.48 -22.32
N PRO A 799 12.59 21.17 -23.42
CA PRO A 799 11.42 20.83 -24.24
C PRO A 799 11.43 19.41 -24.80
N SER A 800 12.60 18.88 -25.14
CA SER A 800 12.77 17.50 -25.62
C SER A 800 12.56 16.43 -24.54
N ALA A 801 12.61 16.81 -23.26
CA ALA A 801 12.39 15.90 -22.14
C ALA A 801 10.90 15.76 -21.80
N ALA A 802 10.10 16.79 -22.11
CA ALA A 802 8.69 16.90 -21.73
C ALA A 802 7.88 15.68 -22.20
N ARG A 803 7.31 14.95 -21.24
CA ARG A 803 6.43 13.80 -21.48
C ARG A 803 5.49 13.59 -20.30
N PRO A 804 4.32 12.96 -20.52
CA PRO A 804 3.47 12.52 -19.43
C PRO A 804 4.10 11.35 -18.66
N VAL A 805 3.65 11.17 -17.43
CA VAL A 805 3.87 9.97 -16.62
C VAL A 805 3.05 8.82 -17.22
N ASP A 806 3.65 7.64 -17.36
CA ASP A 806 2.95 6.47 -17.89
C ASP A 806 2.04 5.84 -16.82
N ILE A 807 2.52 5.69 -15.58
CA ILE A 807 1.72 5.22 -14.45
C ILE A 807 1.95 6.13 -13.23
N TYR A 808 0.88 6.76 -12.77
CA TYR A 808 0.87 7.60 -11.57
C TYR A 808 0.14 6.92 -10.41
N ILE A 809 0.81 6.73 -9.28
CA ILE A 809 0.28 5.99 -8.11
C ILE A 809 0.08 6.95 -6.94
N GLY A 810 -1.09 6.92 -6.31
CA GLY A 810 -1.39 7.82 -5.20
C GLY A 810 -2.66 7.49 -4.42
N GLY A 811 -2.96 8.32 -3.43
CA GLY A 811 -4.18 8.21 -2.63
C GLY A 811 -5.39 8.87 -3.31
N VAL A 812 -6.59 8.32 -3.11
CA VAL A 812 -7.84 8.88 -3.66
C VAL A 812 -8.20 10.24 -3.05
N GLU A 813 -7.66 10.59 -1.88
CA GLU A 813 -7.85 11.91 -1.26
C GLU A 813 -7.37 13.08 -2.14
N HIS A 814 -6.47 12.81 -3.09
CA HIS A 814 -5.90 13.79 -4.00
C HIS A 814 -6.64 13.88 -5.34
N ALA A 815 -7.81 13.20 -5.46
CA ALA A 815 -8.59 13.09 -6.70
C ALA A 815 -9.05 14.44 -7.28
N ILE A 816 -9.33 15.42 -6.41
CA ILE A 816 -9.74 16.77 -6.81
C ILE A 816 -8.52 17.68 -6.81
N LEU A 817 -8.10 18.17 -5.64
CA LEU A 817 -6.95 19.06 -5.41
C LEU A 817 -5.75 18.87 -6.37
N HIS A 818 -4.82 18.00 -5.99
CA HIS A 818 -3.55 17.80 -6.69
C HIS A 818 -3.75 17.39 -8.15
N LEU A 819 -4.61 16.41 -8.43
CA LEU A 819 -4.80 15.94 -9.81
C LEU A 819 -5.39 17.03 -10.71
N LEU A 820 -6.34 17.84 -10.24
CA LEU A 820 -6.91 18.93 -11.04
C LEU A 820 -5.87 20.03 -11.30
N TYR A 821 -5.10 20.43 -10.28
CA TYR A 821 -4.07 21.45 -10.43
C TYR A 821 -2.92 20.99 -11.33
N ALA A 822 -2.50 19.73 -11.21
CA ALA A 822 -1.51 19.13 -12.11
C ALA A 822 -1.98 19.14 -13.57
N ARG A 823 -3.25 18.80 -13.83
CA ARG A 823 -3.83 18.87 -15.18
C ARG A 823 -3.88 20.30 -15.72
N PHE A 824 -4.28 21.27 -14.90
CA PHE A 824 -4.29 22.68 -15.28
C PHE A 824 -2.89 23.18 -15.66
N ILE A 825 -1.91 22.97 -14.80
CA ILE A 825 -0.53 23.43 -15.04
C ILE A 825 0.09 22.70 -16.22
N TYR A 826 -0.15 21.40 -16.39
CA TYR A 826 0.30 20.67 -17.58
C TYR A 826 -0.25 21.25 -18.88
N LYS A 827 -1.57 21.53 -18.92
CA LYS A 827 -2.24 22.13 -20.09
C LYS A 827 -1.75 23.54 -20.38
N PHE A 828 -1.45 24.32 -19.34
CA PHE A 828 -0.83 25.63 -19.51
C PHE A 828 0.59 25.48 -20.10
N LEU A 829 1.45 24.68 -19.46
CA LEU A 829 2.84 24.51 -19.87
C LEU A 829 2.97 23.90 -21.28
N SER A 830 2.04 23.03 -21.69
CA SER A 830 2.03 22.44 -23.04
C SER A 830 1.79 23.46 -24.15
N GLN A 831 1.26 24.63 -23.82
CA GLN A 831 1.06 25.75 -24.74
C GLN A 831 2.26 26.73 -24.75
N THR A 832 3.31 26.46 -23.97
CA THR A 832 4.51 27.30 -23.85
C THR A 832 5.71 26.70 -24.57
N GLU A 833 6.77 27.49 -24.74
CA GLU A 833 8.05 27.04 -25.32
C GLU A 833 8.77 25.93 -24.53
N LEU A 834 8.28 25.58 -23.33
CA LEU A 834 8.75 24.43 -22.57
C LEU A 834 8.29 23.09 -23.16
N PHE A 835 7.41 23.10 -24.17
CA PHE A 835 7.03 21.91 -24.93
C PHE A 835 7.44 22.03 -26.41
N PRO A 836 7.67 20.89 -27.10
CA PRO A 836 8.01 20.90 -28.53
C PRO A 836 6.97 21.64 -29.38
N GLU A 837 7.40 22.27 -30.47
CA GLU A 837 6.49 23.04 -31.35
C GLU A 837 5.32 22.20 -31.88
N ILE A 838 5.53 20.93 -32.20
CA ILE A 838 4.47 20.02 -32.65
C ILE A 838 3.36 19.83 -31.60
N ALA A 839 3.72 19.95 -30.31
CA ALA A 839 2.76 19.91 -29.21
C ALA A 839 1.94 21.20 -29.09
N ARG A 840 2.50 22.33 -29.51
CA ARG A 840 1.86 23.65 -29.50
C ARG A 840 0.94 23.90 -30.70
N THR A 841 1.24 23.34 -31.87
CA THR A 841 0.50 23.60 -33.12
C THR A 841 -0.70 22.68 -33.37
N GLY A 842 -1.03 21.79 -32.42
CA GLY A 842 -2.23 20.96 -32.48
C GLY A 842 -2.13 19.68 -33.32
N ASN A 843 -0.93 19.31 -33.79
CA ASN A 843 -0.67 18.05 -34.51
C ASN A 843 -0.36 16.87 -33.57
N VAL A 844 -0.93 16.87 -32.35
CA VAL A 844 -0.78 15.77 -31.39
C VAL A 844 -2.00 14.87 -31.45
N SER A 845 -1.79 13.55 -31.44
CA SER A 845 -2.83 12.52 -31.55
C SER A 845 -3.83 12.47 -30.37
N GLY A 846 -3.75 13.36 -29.38
CA GLY A 846 -4.63 13.37 -28.20
C GLY A 846 -4.46 14.59 -27.28
N PRO A 847 -5.34 14.74 -26.27
CA PRO A 847 -5.30 15.87 -25.33
C PRO A 847 -4.06 15.86 -24.44
N SER A 848 -3.61 17.05 -24.03
CA SER A 848 -2.47 17.22 -23.11
C SER A 848 -2.90 16.88 -21.68
N GLU A 849 -2.51 15.69 -21.21
CA GLU A 849 -2.75 15.22 -19.83
C GLU A 849 -1.42 14.74 -19.20
N PRO A 850 -1.15 15.05 -17.91
CA PRO A 850 0.11 14.75 -17.26
C PRO A 850 0.30 13.26 -16.92
N PHE A 851 -0.79 12.50 -16.77
CA PHE A 851 -0.77 11.11 -16.34
C PHE A 851 -1.61 10.24 -17.29
N LYS A 852 -0.98 9.30 -17.98
CA LYS A 852 -1.69 8.36 -18.88
C LYS A 852 -2.61 7.43 -18.08
N THR A 853 -2.08 6.83 -17.02
CA THR A 853 -2.81 5.94 -16.12
C THR A 853 -2.66 6.42 -14.68
N VAL A 854 -3.77 6.40 -13.93
CA VAL A 854 -3.77 6.71 -12.48
C VAL A 854 -4.22 5.48 -11.70
N LEU A 855 -3.40 5.06 -10.74
CA LEU A 855 -3.71 4.01 -9.79
C LEU A 855 -3.94 4.63 -8.41
N THR A 856 -5.20 4.66 -7.99
CA THR A 856 -5.57 5.09 -6.64
C THR A 856 -5.56 3.92 -5.67
N GLN A 857 -4.69 3.96 -4.67
CA GLN A 857 -4.73 2.99 -3.59
C GLN A 857 -5.85 3.29 -2.58
N GLY A 858 -6.36 2.25 -1.93
CA GLY A 858 -7.20 2.35 -0.76
C GLY A 858 -6.39 2.71 0.49
N MET A 859 -7.07 3.27 1.47
CA MET A 859 -6.45 3.75 2.71
C MET A 859 -5.89 2.58 3.52
N VAL A 860 -4.77 2.82 4.22
CA VAL A 860 -4.27 1.89 5.23
C VAL A 860 -4.81 2.29 6.60
N HIS A 861 -5.53 1.37 7.23
CA HIS A 861 -6.11 1.55 8.55
C HIS A 861 -5.25 0.83 9.60
N GLY A 862 -4.93 1.55 10.68
CA GLY A 862 -4.24 1.01 11.84
C GLY A 862 -5.22 0.68 12.95
N LYS A 863 -4.90 -0.32 13.76
CA LYS A 863 -5.62 -0.62 14.99
C LYS A 863 -5.53 0.58 15.93
N THR A 864 -6.69 1.10 16.32
CA THR A 864 -6.83 2.36 17.05
C THR A 864 -7.55 2.11 18.36
N TYR A 865 -7.01 2.69 19.43
CA TYR A 865 -7.52 2.52 20.78
C TYR A 865 -8.11 3.84 21.25
N THR A 866 -9.37 3.84 21.69
CA THR A 866 -10.02 5.00 22.28
C THR A 866 -10.52 4.70 23.68
N GLU A 867 -10.46 5.71 24.54
CA GLU A 867 -10.99 5.64 25.89
C GLU A 867 -12.55 5.61 25.83
N PRO A 868 -13.21 4.60 26.44
CA PRO A 868 -14.66 4.40 26.25
C PRO A 868 -15.55 5.56 26.71
N SER A 869 -15.14 6.29 27.75
CA SER A 869 -15.93 7.37 28.34
C SER A 869 -15.77 8.71 27.62
N THR A 870 -14.58 9.00 27.10
CA THR A 870 -14.23 10.31 26.52
C THR A 870 -14.14 10.28 25.00
N GLY A 871 -13.96 9.10 24.39
CA GLY A 871 -13.65 8.95 22.97
C GLY A 871 -12.23 9.40 22.59
N ARG A 872 -11.40 9.77 23.57
CA ARG A 872 -10.02 10.23 23.34
C ARG A 872 -9.16 9.10 22.79
N PHE A 873 -8.33 9.39 21.77
CA PHE A 873 -7.32 8.46 21.28
C PHE A 873 -6.23 8.21 22.31
N LEU A 874 -5.90 6.95 22.53
CA LEU A 874 -4.90 6.49 23.49
C LEU A 874 -3.55 6.35 22.81
N LEU A 875 -2.48 6.77 23.50
CA LEU A 875 -1.11 6.53 23.06
C LEU A 875 -0.77 5.02 23.19
N PRO A 876 0.12 4.47 22.35
CA PRO A 876 0.59 3.10 22.50
C PRO A 876 1.15 2.78 23.88
N SER A 877 1.75 3.78 24.55
CA SER A 877 2.27 3.65 25.91
C SER A 877 1.18 3.50 26.98
N GLU A 878 -0.04 3.98 26.71
CA GLU A 878 -1.20 3.93 27.61
C GLU A 878 -1.98 2.61 27.52
N VAL A 879 -1.67 1.74 26.54
CA VAL A 879 -2.35 0.46 26.34
C VAL A 879 -1.45 -0.70 26.78
N ASP A 880 -1.99 -1.61 27.59
CA ASP A 880 -1.38 -2.89 27.92
C ASP A 880 -1.79 -3.94 26.89
N LEU A 881 -0.81 -4.46 26.17
CA LEU A 881 -0.95 -5.50 25.16
C LEU A 881 -0.32 -6.83 25.58
N SER A 882 -0.03 -7.02 26.87
CA SER A 882 0.49 -8.30 27.40
C SER A 882 -0.43 -9.49 27.08
N ASN A 883 -1.75 -9.24 27.00
CA ASN A 883 -2.71 -10.12 26.36
C ASN A 883 -3.33 -9.41 25.14
N PRO A 884 -2.85 -9.66 23.90
CA PRO A 884 -3.33 -8.98 22.70
C PRO A 884 -4.82 -9.19 22.40
N ASN A 885 -5.40 -10.29 22.90
CA ASN A 885 -6.82 -10.59 22.72
C ASN A 885 -7.72 -9.84 23.72
N GLN A 886 -7.13 -9.26 24.77
CA GLN A 886 -7.85 -8.53 25.80
C GLN A 886 -7.01 -7.33 26.28
N PRO A 887 -6.85 -6.30 25.42
CA PRO A 887 -6.08 -5.13 25.79
C PRO A 887 -6.76 -4.34 26.91
N LEU A 888 -5.95 -3.73 27.77
CA LEU A 888 -6.41 -2.90 28.88
C LEU A 888 -5.74 -1.52 28.84
N ILE A 889 -6.40 -0.49 29.37
CA ILE A 889 -5.74 0.81 29.57
C ILE A 889 -4.86 0.71 30.81
N LYS A 890 -3.55 0.98 30.68
CA LYS A 890 -2.58 0.85 31.77
C LYS A 890 -2.98 1.69 32.98
N GLY A 891 -2.82 1.12 34.16
CA GLY A 891 -3.27 1.76 35.41
C GLY A 891 -4.78 1.67 35.63
N THR A 892 -5.53 1.03 34.72
CA THR A 892 -6.95 0.76 34.86
C THR A 892 -7.23 -0.73 34.63
N GLN A 893 -8.45 -1.17 34.97
CA GLN A 893 -8.98 -2.49 34.60
C GLN A 893 -10.04 -2.36 33.48
N VAL A 894 -9.97 -1.29 32.68
CA VAL A 894 -10.95 -0.96 31.64
C VAL A 894 -10.39 -1.33 30.28
N ALA A 895 -11.20 -2.00 29.45
CA ALA A 895 -10.86 -2.28 28.07
C ALA A 895 -11.10 -1.03 27.20
N PRO A 896 -10.14 -0.64 26.33
CA PRO A 896 -10.36 0.42 25.36
C PRO A 896 -11.34 -0.02 24.27
N ASN A 897 -11.99 0.94 23.62
CA ASN A 897 -12.67 0.70 22.35
C ASN A 897 -11.60 0.47 21.27
N ILE A 898 -11.81 -0.55 20.42
CA ILE A 898 -10.86 -0.93 19.37
C ILE A 898 -11.55 -0.80 18.03
N SER A 899 -10.96 -0.03 17.11
CA SER A 899 -11.41 0.09 15.72
C SER A 899 -10.23 0.14 14.75
N PHE A 900 -10.51 -0.06 13.46
CA PHE A 900 -9.54 0.15 12.38
C PHE A 900 -9.82 1.49 11.70
N GLU A 901 -8.89 2.43 11.87
CA GLU A 901 -9.04 3.81 11.41
C GLU A 901 -7.88 4.20 10.51
N LYS A 902 -8.09 5.15 9.58
CA LYS A 902 -7.02 5.77 8.78
C LYS A 902 -5.80 6.09 9.66
N MET A 903 -4.64 5.58 9.27
CA MET A 903 -3.40 5.87 9.98
C MET A 903 -3.11 7.37 9.99
N SER A 904 -2.87 7.94 11.17
CA SER A 904 -2.56 9.36 11.33
C SER A 904 -1.82 9.62 12.65
N LYS A 905 -1.06 10.72 12.69
CA LYS A 905 -0.34 11.13 13.91
C LYS A 905 -1.28 11.46 15.07
N SER A 906 -2.44 12.06 14.79
CA SER A 906 -3.43 12.46 15.79
C SER A 906 -4.19 11.29 16.42
N LYS A 907 -4.30 10.15 15.70
CA LYS A 907 -4.93 8.93 16.22
C LYS A 907 -3.95 7.97 16.90
N HIS A 908 -2.65 8.29 16.87
CA HIS A 908 -1.56 7.47 17.44
C HIS A 908 -1.53 6.01 16.96
N ASN A 909 -2.05 5.75 15.76
CA ASN A 909 -2.25 4.42 15.18
C ASN A 909 -1.35 4.16 13.95
N GLY A 910 -0.42 5.07 13.65
CA GLY A 910 0.54 4.93 12.57
C GLY A 910 1.64 3.92 12.94
N VAL A 911 1.82 2.89 12.11
CA VAL A 911 2.88 1.89 12.29
C VAL A 911 4.09 2.27 11.44
N ASP A 912 5.26 2.29 12.06
CA ASP A 912 6.55 2.54 11.41
C ASP A 912 6.98 1.32 10.57
N PRO A 913 7.14 1.46 9.24
CA PRO A 913 7.54 0.35 8.37
C PRO A 913 8.93 -0.21 8.70
N THR A 914 9.82 0.60 9.27
CA THR A 914 11.20 0.21 9.62
C THR A 914 11.20 -0.85 10.72
N SER A 915 10.37 -0.66 11.74
CA SER A 915 10.23 -1.62 12.85
C SER A 915 9.73 -2.97 12.35
N CYS A 916 8.76 -2.97 11.43
CA CYS A 916 8.28 -4.21 10.81
C CYS A 916 9.36 -4.90 9.96
N ALA A 917 10.10 -4.13 9.14
CA ALA A 917 11.18 -4.66 8.33
C ALA A 917 12.33 -5.24 9.19
N LEU A 918 12.69 -4.60 10.30
CA LEU A 918 13.70 -5.10 11.24
C LEU A 918 13.27 -6.41 11.92
N GLN A 919 11.98 -6.56 12.21
CA GLN A 919 11.45 -7.73 12.90
C GLN A 919 11.23 -8.94 11.98
N TYR A 920 10.67 -8.71 10.78
CA TYR A 920 10.20 -9.77 9.89
C TYR A 920 10.93 -9.84 8.54
N GLY A 921 11.76 -8.85 8.23
CA GLY A 921 12.34 -8.63 6.90
C GLY A 921 11.53 -7.65 6.05
N ALA A 922 12.23 -6.84 5.26
CA ALA A 922 11.67 -5.89 4.30
C ALA A 922 10.79 -6.59 3.26
N ASP A 923 11.30 -7.68 2.67
CA ASP A 923 10.58 -8.43 1.65
C ASP A 923 9.28 -9.08 2.17
N ALA A 924 9.30 -9.62 3.40
CA ALA A 924 8.09 -10.18 4.01
C ALA A 924 7.05 -9.07 4.28
N THR A 925 7.52 -7.92 4.74
CA THR A 925 6.67 -6.74 4.99
C THR A 925 6.03 -6.25 3.69
N ARG A 926 6.81 -6.12 2.60
CA ARG A 926 6.32 -5.73 1.27
C ARG A 926 5.28 -6.71 0.73
N ALA A 927 5.59 -8.00 0.73
CA ALA A 927 4.68 -9.05 0.26
C ALA A 927 3.39 -9.08 1.08
N HIS A 928 3.46 -8.89 2.40
CA HIS A 928 2.29 -8.81 3.25
C HIS A 928 1.40 -7.60 2.90
N VAL A 929 1.99 -6.41 2.73
CA VAL A 929 1.26 -5.20 2.33
C VAL A 929 0.51 -5.39 1.00
N LEU A 930 1.12 -6.06 0.03
CA LEU A 930 0.49 -6.35 -1.27
C LEU A 930 -0.59 -7.43 -1.17
N PHE A 931 -0.42 -8.42 -0.29
CA PHE A 931 -1.34 -9.54 -0.15
C PHE A 931 -2.61 -9.19 0.63
N SER A 932 -2.51 -8.31 1.62
CA SER A 932 -3.57 -8.06 2.60
C SER A 932 -4.87 -7.51 2.01
N ALA A 933 -4.81 -6.76 0.90
CA ALA A 933 -6.00 -6.27 0.20
C ALA A 933 -5.68 -5.89 -1.26
N PRO A 934 -6.65 -5.98 -2.19
CA PRO A 934 -6.54 -5.37 -3.51
C PRO A 934 -6.18 -3.89 -3.42
N VAL A 935 -5.49 -3.35 -4.44
CA VAL A 935 -4.90 -2.00 -4.35
C VAL A 935 -5.94 -0.93 -4.05
N SER A 936 -7.13 -0.98 -4.64
CA SER A 936 -8.21 0.00 -4.44
C SER A 936 -8.89 -0.07 -3.08
N GLU A 937 -8.78 -1.20 -2.39
CA GLU A 937 -9.51 -1.49 -1.16
C GLU A 937 -8.76 -1.00 0.07
N VAL A 938 -9.53 -0.72 1.13
CA VAL A 938 -8.98 -0.39 2.44
C VAL A 938 -8.18 -1.59 2.96
N LEU A 939 -6.97 -1.35 3.43
CA LEU A 939 -6.11 -2.35 4.04
C LEU A 939 -6.12 -2.16 5.55
N GLU A 940 -6.65 -3.14 6.27
CA GLU A 940 -6.54 -3.22 7.73
C GLU A 940 -5.20 -3.85 8.10
N TRP A 941 -4.31 -3.05 8.69
CA TRP A 941 -2.94 -3.48 8.98
C TRP A 941 -2.88 -4.37 10.23
N ASP A 942 -2.33 -5.57 10.07
CA ASP A 942 -2.19 -6.57 11.13
C ASP A 942 -0.87 -7.34 10.97
N ASP A 943 0.15 -6.90 11.70
CA ASP A 943 1.52 -7.41 11.64
C ASP A 943 1.64 -8.89 12.05
N VAL A 944 0.73 -9.39 12.90
CA VAL A 944 0.68 -10.81 13.31
C VAL A 944 0.52 -11.74 12.11
N LYS A 945 -0.12 -11.28 11.02
CA LYS A 945 -0.35 -12.09 9.82
C LYS A 945 0.90 -12.21 8.92
N ILE A 946 1.95 -11.43 9.14
CA ILE A 946 3.21 -11.51 8.37
C ILE A 946 3.86 -12.90 8.47
N VAL A 947 3.66 -13.61 9.59
CA VAL A 947 4.17 -14.97 9.80
C VAL A 947 3.74 -15.96 8.69
N GLY A 948 2.58 -15.73 8.07
CA GLY A 948 2.15 -16.52 6.92
C GLY A 948 3.07 -16.38 5.70
N ILE A 949 3.58 -15.16 5.47
CA ILE A 949 4.54 -14.84 4.40
C ILE A 949 5.91 -15.43 4.72
N GLU A 950 6.41 -15.29 5.95
CA GLU A 950 7.69 -15.90 6.37
C GLU A 950 7.69 -17.42 6.17
N ARG A 951 6.58 -18.10 6.53
CA ARG A 951 6.42 -19.54 6.29
C ARG A 951 6.43 -19.89 4.82
N TRP A 952 5.81 -19.08 3.97
CA TRP A 952 5.83 -19.28 2.52
C TRP A 952 7.25 -19.08 1.96
N PHE A 953 7.94 -18.02 2.35
CA PHE A 953 9.33 -17.77 1.96
C PHE A 953 10.27 -18.89 2.42
N GLY A 954 10.09 -19.42 3.63
CA GLY A 954 10.85 -20.59 4.09
C GLY A 954 10.63 -21.83 3.22
N ARG A 955 9.41 -22.08 2.73
CA ARG A 955 9.14 -23.18 1.78
C ARG A 955 9.78 -22.92 0.42
N LEU A 956 9.70 -21.69 -0.09
CA LEU A 956 10.33 -21.31 -1.35
C LEU A 956 11.87 -21.45 -1.29
N TRP A 957 12.48 -21.00 -0.20
CA TRP A 957 13.91 -21.15 0.05
C TRP A 957 14.34 -22.62 0.03
N LYS A 958 13.59 -23.47 0.75
CA LYS A 958 13.83 -24.93 0.73
C LYS A 958 13.72 -25.50 -0.68
N LEU A 959 12.67 -25.14 -1.43
CA LEU A 959 12.50 -25.56 -2.82
C LEU A 959 13.71 -25.19 -3.70
N VAL A 960 14.27 -23.98 -3.53
CA VAL A 960 15.46 -23.53 -4.26
C VAL A 960 16.70 -24.34 -3.90
N LEU A 961 16.93 -24.61 -2.60
CA LEU A 961 18.05 -25.43 -2.14
C LEU A 961 17.96 -26.88 -2.64
N ASP A 962 16.77 -27.48 -2.56
CA ASP A 962 16.51 -28.84 -3.04
C ASP A 962 16.69 -28.91 -4.57
N ALA A 963 16.26 -27.87 -5.29
CA ALA A 963 16.47 -27.76 -6.74
C ALA A 963 17.95 -27.61 -7.08
N LYS A 964 18.70 -26.74 -6.40
CA LYS A 964 20.15 -26.59 -6.58
C LYS A 964 20.86 -27.94 -6.44
N GLN A 965 20.57 -28.68 -5.37
CA GLN A 965 21.18 -29.98 -5.11
C GLN A 965 20.85 -30.99 -6.21
N SER A 966 19.58 -31.03 -6.63
CA SER A 966 19.12 -31.94 -7.68
C SER A 966 19.75 -31.64 -9.04
N LEU A 967 19.85 -30.35 -9.41
CA LEU A 967 20.47 -29.90 -10.65
C LEU A 967 21.97 -30.16 -10.67
N ALA A 968 22.67 -29.90 -9.57
CA ALA A 968 24.09 -30.20 -9.42
C ALA A 968 24.36 -31.71 -9.53
N SER A 969 23.52 -32.53 -8.90
CA SER A 969 23.62 -34.00 -8.98
C SER A 969 23.40 -34.52 -10.41
N ALA A 970 22.56 -33.83 -11.19
CA ALA A 970 22.33 -34.13 -12.60
C ALA A 970 23.37 -33.52 -13.55
N SER A 971 24.40 -32.82 -13.05
CA SER A 971 25.38 -32.08 -13.86
C SER A 971 24.71 -31.13 -14.88
N PHE A 972 23.58 -30.54 -14.51
CA PHE A 972 22.87 -29.58 -15.35
C PHE A 972 23.62 -28.25 -15.37
N THR A 973 23.74 -27.63 -16.56
CA THR A 973 24.53 -26.41 -16.74
C THR A 973 23.78 -25.40 -17.59
N VAL A 974 24.04 -24.11 -17.36
CA VAL A 974 23.39 -23.00 -18.07
C VAL A 974 24.47 -22.00 -18.50
N SER A 975 24.37 -21.46 -19.71
CA SER A 975 25.30 -20.41 -20.15
C SER A 975 24.90 -19.05 -19.58
N GLN A 976 25.88 -18.20 -19.28
CA GLN A 976 25.60 -16.84 -18.81
C GLN A 976 24.78 -16.04 -19.84
N SER A 977 25.05 -16.27 -21.13
CA SER A 977 24.32 -15.63 -22.23
C SER A 977 22.83 -16.01 -22.24
N ASP A 978 22.47 -17.24 -21.85
CA ASP A 978 21.06 -17.68 -21.81
C ASP A 978 20.26 -16.97 -20.72
N LEU A 979 20.91 -16.59 -19.62
CA LEU A 979 20.29 -15.83 -18.52
C LEU A 979 19.97 -14.38 -18.89
N GLN A 980 20.72 -13.82 -19.84
CA GLN A 980 20.62 -12.41 -20.29
C GLN A 980 19.88 -12.25 -21.63
N LYS A 981 19.45 -13.35 -22.27
CA LYS A 981 18.66 -13.29 -23.51
C LYS A 981 17.39 -12.47 -23.31
N SER A 982 17.16 -11.52 -24.21
CA SER A 982 16.03 -10.60 -24.20
C SER A 982 14.69 -11.23 -24.60
N SER A 983 14.68 -12.45 -25.15
CA SER A 983 13.47 -13.12 -25.64
C SER A 983 13.59 -14.64 -25.68
N GLY A 984 12.52 -15.33 -25.27
CA GLY A 984 12.40 -16.79 -25.30
C GLY A 984 12.72 -17.46 -23.94
N PRO A 985 12.36 -18.73 -23.76
CA PRO A 985 12.73 -19.48 -22.57
C PRO A 985 14.25 -19.65 -22.49
N ILE A 986 14.81 -19.65 -21.27
CA ILE A 986 16.26 -19.82 -21.00
C ILE A 986 16.79 -21.14 -21.59
N SER A 987 15.91 -22.13 -21.78
CA SER A 987 16.21 -23.41 -22.43
C SER A 987 15.01 -23.86 -23.28
N PRO A 988 15.22 -24.38 -24.51
CA PRO A 988 14.12 -24.84 -25.38
C PRO A 988 13.43 -26.08 -24.79
N LEU A 989 12.10 -26.08 -24.73
CA LEU A 989 11.29 -27.20 -24.21
C LEU A 989 11.67 -28.54 -24.87
N PRO A 990 11.52 -29.68 -24.15
CA PRO A 990 11.67 -31.01 -24.74
C PRO A 990 10.78 -31.19 -25.98
N SER A 991 11.32 -31.78 -27.05
CA SER A 991 10.69 -31.86 -28.37
C SER A 991 9.37 -32.65 -28.41
N LEU A 992 9.08 -33.47 -27.39
CA LEU A 992 7.90 -34.32 -27.28
C LEU A 992 7.20 -34.12 -25.93
N LEU A 993 6.24 -33.17 -25.88
CA LEU A 993 5.41 -32.92 -24.69
C LEU A 993 4.59 -34.15 -24.26
N GLN A 994 4.27 -35.05 -25.18
CA GLN A 994 3.55 -36.31 -24.90
C GLN A 994 4.39 -37.34 -24.13
N GLY A 995 5.72 -37.19 -24.07
CA GLY A 995 6.61 -38.09 -23.33
C GLY A 995 6.97 -37.62 -21.92
N LEU A 996 6.50 -36.44 -21.51
CA LEU A 996 6.77 -35.90 -20.17
C LEU A 996 6.07 -36.74 -19.10
N GLY A 997 6.75 -36.97 -17.98
CA GLY A 997 6.14 -37.52 -16.77
C GLY A 997 5.09 -36.56 -16.20
N ASP A 998 4.18 -37.08 -15.37
CA ASP A 998 3.05 -36.29 -14.86
C ASP A 998 3.51 -35.09 -14.02
N THR A 999 4.54 -35.24 -13.18
CA THR A 999 5.09 -34.15 -12.37
C THR A 999 5.77 -33.06 -13.22
N ASP A 1000 6.45 -33.44 -14.30
CA ASP A 1000 7.04 -32.48 -15.25
C ASP A 1000 5.96 -31.70 -16.02
N ALA A 1001 4.92 -32.41 -16.48
CA ALA A 1001 3.80 -31.79 -17.19
C ALA A 1001 3.02 -30.82 -16.29
N ASP A 1002 2.72 -31.23 -15.06
CA ASP A 1002 2.04 -30.40 -14.07
C ASP A 1002 2.88 -29.17 -13.71
N GLY A 1003 4.19 -29.35 -13.48
CA GLY A 1003 5.12 -28.26 -13.17
C GLY A 1003 5.18 -27.21 -14.29
N LEU A 1004 5.30 -27.65 -15.55
CA LEU A 1004 5.31 -26.75 -16.71
C LEU A 1004 3.99 -26.01 -16.88
N LEU A 1005 2.86 -26.72 -16.78
CA LEU A 1005 1.54 -26.14 -16.98
C LEU A 1005 1.26 -25.06 -15.93
N HIS A 1006 1.47 -25.36 -14.65
CA HIS A 1006 1.24 -24.39 -13.58
C HIS A 1006 2.20 -23.21 -13.67
N THR A 1007 3.49 -23.46 -13.99
CA THR A 1007 4.45 -22.36 -14.20
C THR A 1007 4.02 -21.45 -15.34
N HIS A 1008 3.62 -22.01 -16.48
CA HIS A 1008 3.11 -21.25 -17.62
C HIS A 1008 1.88 -20.42 -17.24
N GLN A 1009 0.89 -21.02 -16.58
CA GLN A 1009 -0.32 -20.33 -16.13
C GLN A 1009 0.00 -19.19 -15.16
N THR A 1010 0.92 -19.42 -14.21
CA THR A 1010 1.36 -18.38 -13.28
C THR A 1010 2.09 -17.25 -13.98
N ILE A 1011 2.97 -17.54 -14.96
CA ILE A 1011 3.62 -16.48 -15.78
C ILE A 1011 2.56 -15.63 -16.48
N VAL A 1012 1.59 -16.26 -17.16
CA VAL A 1012 0.52 -15.54 -17.87
C VAL A 1012 -0.33 -14.72 -16.90
N SER A 1013 -0.76 -15.31 -15.79
CA SER A 1013 -1.59 -14.65 -14.77
C SER A 1013 -0.90 -13.45 -14.15
N VAL A 1014 0.34 -13.63 -13.66
CA VAL A 1014 1.11 -12.58 -12.99
C VAL A 1014 1.46 -11.45 -13.97
N THR A 1015 1.91 -11.79 -15.19
CA THR A 1015 2.24 -10.78 -16.22
C THR A 1015 1.00 -9.95 -16.56
N ASN A 1016 -0.13 -10.59 -16.86
CA ASN A 1016 -1.37 -9.89 -17.18
C ASN A 1016 -1.89 -9.05 -16.00
N CYS A 1017 -1.74 -9.54 -14.77
CA CYS A 1017 -2.11 -8.78 -13.58
C CYS A 1017 -1.26 -7.51 -13.46
N ILE A 1018 0.06 -7.58 -13.53
CA ILE A 1018 0.92 -6.40 -13.34
C ILE A 1018 0.75 -5.41 -14.51
N GLU A 1019 0.61 -5.89 -15.74
CA GLU A 1019 0.55 -5.07 -16.95
C GLU A 1019 -0.84 -4.44 -17.18
N ASN A 1020 -1.91 -5.24 -17.05
CA ASN A 1020 -3.27 -4.83 -17.46
C ASN A 1020 -4.25 -4.63 -16.29
N ASN A 1021 -3.98 -5.22 -15.11
CA ASN A 1021 -4.85 -5.09 -13.94
C ASN A 1021 -4.06 -4.97 -12.63
N PRO A 1022 -3.24 -3.90 -12.46
CA PRO A 1022 -2.41 -3.72 -11.28
C PRO A 1022 -3.23 -3.53 -9.99
N TYR A 1023 -4.56 -3.42 -10.08
CA TYR A 1023 -5.43 -3.46 -8.91
C TYR A 1023 -5.45 -4.83 -8.20
N GLY A 1024 -5.11 -5.90 -8.92
CA GLY A 1024 -5.09 -7.28 -8.44
C GLY A 1024 -3.76 -7.76 -7.85
N LEU A 1025 -2.83 -6.89 -7.46
CA LEU A 1025 -1.49 -7.34 -6.98
C LEU A 1025 -1.52 -8.35 -5.82
N ASN A 1026 -2.61 -8.42 -5.05
CA ASN A 1026 -2.80 -9.47 -4.05
C ASN A 1026 -2.90 -10.88 -4.68
N THR A 1027 -3.44 -11.02 -5.89
CA THR A 1027 -3.53 -12.30 -6.61
C THR A 1027 -2.16 -12.75 -7.11
N VAL A 1028 -1.23 -11.83 -7.39
CA VAL A 1028 0.18 -12.17 -7.70
C VAL A 1028 0.78 -12.98 -6.55
N ILE A 1029 0.64 -12.51 -5.31
CA ILE A 1029 1.15 -13.23 -4.13
C ILE A 1029 0.47 -14.61 -4.00
N SER A 1030 -0.84 -14.68 -4.22
CA SER A 1030 -1.59 -15.94 -4.19
C SER A 1030 -1.09 -16.93 -5.24
N ASP A 1031 -0.86 -16.49 -6.48
CA ASP A 1031 -0.44 -17.35 -7.58
C ASP A 1031 1.00 -17.84 -7.42
N LEU A 1032 1.91 -16.98 -6.91
CA LEU A 1032 3.27 -17.41 -6.56
C LEU A 1032 3.27 -18.40 -5.39
N THR A 1033 2.40 -18.21 -4.40
CA THR A 1033 2.23 -19.16 -3.30
C THR A 1033 1.72 -20.52 -3.78
N LYS A 1034 0.72 -20.53 -4.67
CA LYS A 1034 0.21 -21.76 -5.30
C LYS A 1034 1.29 -22.46 -6.10
N LEU A 1035 2.02 -21.75 -6.95
CA LEU A 1035 3.11 -22.32 -7.74
C LEU A 1035 4.20 -22.93 -6.83
N THR A 1036 4.58 -22.22 -5.77
CA THR A 1036 5.53 -22.74 -4.76
C THR A 1036 5.04 -24.06 -4.17
N ASN A 1037 3.77 -24.11 -3.75
CA ASN A 1037 3.19 -25.32 -3.16
C ASN A 1037 3.14 -26.47 -4.17
N THR A 1038 2.72 -26.22 -5.42
CA THR A 1038 2.67 -27.23 -6.48
C THR A 1038 4.06 -27.80 -6.78
N LEU A 1039 5.08 -26.96 -6.92
CA LEU A 1039 6.46 -27.43 -7.19
C LEU A 1039 7.08 -28.15 -5.99
N THR A 1040 6.61 -27.86 -4.77
CA THR A 1040 7.04 -28.56 -3.55
C THR A 1040 6.36 -29.92 -3.42
N SER A 1041 5.07 -30.04 -3.75
CA SER A 1041 4.32 -31.30 -3.63
C SER A 1041 4.60 -32.27 -4.77
N SER A 1042 4.84 -31.73 -5.97
CA SER A 1042 4.99 -32.49 -7.22
C SER A 1042 6.22 -31.98 -7.96
N THR A 1043 7.40 -32.19 -7.36
CA THR A 1043 8.67 -31.67 -7.91
C THR A 1043 8.97 -32.31 -9.27
N PRO A 1044 9.26 -31.49 -10.31
CA PRO A 1044 9.70 -32.00 -11.60
C PRO A 1044 10.94 -32.89 -11.49
N THR A 1045 10.98 -33.97 -12.26
CA THR A 1045 12.08 -34.94 -12.26
C THR A 1045 13.10 -34.64 -13.35
N SER A 1046 12.69 -34.03 -14.46
CA SER A 1046 13.60 -33.55 -15.50
C SER A 1046 14.39 -32.34 -14.99
N PRO A 1047 15.74 -32.37 -15.00
CA PRO A 1047 16.58 -31.24 -14.56
C PRO A 1047 16.25 -29.94 -15.31
N GLN A 1048 15.99 -30.05 -16.62
CA GLN A 1048 15.66 -28.91 -17.45
C GLN A 1048 14.31 -28.29 -17.04
N VAL A 1049 13.28 -29.12 -16.81
CA VAL A 1049 11.95 -28.66 -16.39
C VAL A 1049 12.01 -28.06 -14.99
N LEU A 1050 12.70 -28.73 -14.06
CA LEU A 1050 12.90 -28.24 -12.70
C LEU A 1050 13.52 -26.84 -12.70
N TYR A 1051 14.59 -26.65 -13.48
CA TYR A 1051 15.24 -25.35 -13.60
C TYR A 1051 14.33 -24.28 -14.23
N LEU A 1052 13.59 -24.61 -15.30
CA LEU A 1052 12.66 -23.67 -15.93
C LEU A 1052 11.57 -23.22 -14.95
N CYS A 1053 11.00 -24.15 -14.17
CA CYS A 1053 9.97 -23.87 -13.18
C CYS A 1053 10.49 -22.99 -12.03
N VAL A 1054 11.60 -23.39 -11.40
CA VAL A 1054 12.14 -22.69 -10.22
C VAL A 1054 12.73 -21.34 -10.61
N SER A 1055 13.48 -21.24 -11.72
CA SER A 1055 14.01 -19.95 -12.21
C SER A 1055 12.90 -18.97 -12.61
N SER A 1056 11.78 -19.45 -13.13
CA SER A 1056 10.62 -18.61 -13.46
C SER A 1056 9.94 -18.11 -12.19
N LEU A 1057 9.71 -18.98 -11.21
CA LEU A 1057 9.16 -18.60 -9.91
C LEU A 1057 9.98 -17.49 -9.25
N VAL A 1058 11.31 -17.63 -9.21
CA VAL A 1058 12.22 -16.64 -8.60
C VAL A 1058 12.17 -15.30 -9.35
N ARG A 1059 12.15 -15.31 -10.70
CA ARG A 1059 12.03 -14.07 -11.50
C ARG A 1059 10.68 -13.38 -11.36
N LEU A 1060 9.58 -14.14 -11.26
CA LEU A 1060 8.26 -13.57 -11.00
C LEU A 1060 8.15 -12.97 -9.58
N LEU A 1061 8.89 -13.54 -8.62
CA LEU A 1061 8.95 -13.03 -7.23
C LEU A 1061 9.76 -11.73 -7.12
N ALA A 1062 10.76 -11.51 -7.98
CA ALA A 1062 11.76 -10.45 -7.85
C ALA A 1062 11.19 -9.03 -7.69
N PRO A 1063 10.11 -8.60 -8.37
CA PRO A 1063 9.52 -7.29 -8.10
C PRO A 1063 8.92 -7.14 -6.70
N VAL A 1064 8.39 -8.24 -6.14
CA VAL A 1064 7.70 -8.27 -4.84
C VAL A 1064 8.70 -8.34 -3.69
N ALA A 1065 9.59 -9.33 -3.75
CA ALA A 1065 10.59 -9.66 -2.72
C ALA A 1065 11.99 -9.65 -3.36
N PRO A 1066 12.52 -8.45 -3.66
CA PRO A 1066 13.75 -8.30 -4.42
C PRO A 1066 14.98 -8.93 -3.77
N ALA A 1067 15.13 -8.86 -2.44
CA ALA A 1067 16.32 -9.37 -1.76
C ALA A 1067 16.31 -10.90 -1.70
N LEU A 1068 15.20 -11.49 -1.28
CA LEU A 1068 15.02 -12.94 -1.26
C LEU A 1068 15.12 -13.54 -2.66
N ALA A 1069 14.50 -12.91 -3.67
CA ALA A 1069 14.59 -13.40 -5.04
C ALA A 1069 16.03 -13.33 -5.57
N SER A 1070 16.77 -12.26 -5.26
CA SER A 1070 18.17 -12.13 -5.66
C SER A 1070 19.07 -13.17 -4.96
N GLU A 1071 18.82 -13.45 -3.67
CA GLU A 1071 19.52 -14.51 -2.94
C GLU A 1071 19.23 -15.88 -3.55
N CYS A 1072 17.95 -16.20 -3.76
CA CYS A 1072 17.52 -17.44 -4.42
C CYS A 1072 18.14 -17.58 -5.81
N TRP A 1073 18.26 -16.48 -6.55
CA TRP A 1073 18.84 -16.46 -7.89
C TRP A 1073 20.34 -16.73 -7.90
N GLU A 1074 21.11 -16.06 -7.03
CA GLU A 1074 22.53 -16.34 -6.86
C GLU A 1074 22.74 -17.80 -6.44
N VAL A 1075 21.99 -18.28 -5.44
CA VAL A 1075 22.13 -19.64 -4.90
C VAL A 1075 21.73 -20.73 -5.89
N LEU A 1076 20.72 -20.49 -6.73
CA LEU A 1076 20.31 -21.47 -7.74
C LEU A 1076 21.35 -21.59 -8.86
N ASN A 1077 21.97 -20.48 -9.26
CA ASN A 1077 22.80 -20.43 -10.48
C ASN A 1077 24.31 -20.50 -10.22
N ASP A 1078 24.79 -20.23 -8.99
CA ASP A 1078 26.23 -20.20 -8.65
C ASP A 1078 26.97 -21.49 -9.04
N SER A 1079 26.34 -22.65 -8.91
CA SER A 1079 26.89 -23.96 -9.23
C SER A 1079 26.58 -24.45 -10.65
N LEU A 1080 25.76 -23.72 -11.43
CA LEU A 1080 25.29 -24.16 -12.74
C LEU A 1080 26.01 -23.47 -13.91
N ILE A 1081 26.69 -22.35 -13.66
CA ILE A 1081 27.42 -21.59 -14.68
C ILE A 1081 28.87 -22.09 -14.75
N ASN A 1082 29.18 -22.92 -15.76
CA ASN A 1082 30.50 -23.54 -15.96
C ASN A 1082 31.67 -22.54 -16.11
N GLU A 1083 31.40 -21.30 -16.53
CA GLU A 1083 32.44 -20.31 -16.84
C GLU A 1083 33.00 -19.58 -15.60
N ILE A 1084 32.30 -19.61 -14.45
CA ILE A 1084 32.74 -18.91 -13.22
C ILE A 1084 34.13 -19.38 -12.78
N ALA A 1085 34.43 -20.68 -12.96
CA ALA A 1085 35.70 -21.28 -12.57
C ALA A 1085 36.89 -20.93 -13.50
N SER A 1086 36.63 -20.45 -14.74
CA SER A 1086 37.68 -20.20 -15.73
C SER A 1086 37.93 -18.72 -16.05
N THR A 1087 36.96 -17.84 -15.81
CA THR A 1087 37.04 -16.40 -16.15
C THR A 1087 36.77 -15.44 -14.98
N GLY A 1088 36.44 -15.95 -13.79
CA GLY A 1088 36.06 -15.11 -12.65
C GLY A 1088 34.70 -14.41 -12.83
N GLY A 1089 33.85 -14.90 -13.73
CA GLY A 1089 32.51 -14.36 -13.96
C GLY A 1089 31.61 -14.46 -12.73
N ARG A 1090 30.65 -13.53 -12.57
CA ARG A 1090 29.63 -13.54 -11.50
C ARG A 1090 28.28 -13.86 -12.11
N VAL A 1091 27.39 -14.52 -11.34
CA VAL A 1091 25.97 -14.68 -11.72
C VAL A 1091 25.39 -13.29 -12.04
N PRO A 1092 24.75 -13.09 -13.21
CA PRO A 1092 24.09 -11.83 -13.54
C PRO A 1092 23.05 -11.44 -12.49
N ASP A 1093 22.91 -10.14 -12.24
CA ASP A 1093 21.84 -9.65 -11.37
C ASP A 1093 20.46 -10.01 -11.97
N ILE A 1094 19.54 -10.46 -11.12
CA ILE A 1094 18.20 -10.87 -11.54
C ILE A 1094 17.43 -9.76 -12.26
N PHE A 1095 17.67 -8.49 -11.92
CA PHE A 1095 17.01 -7.35 -12.56
C PHE A 1095 17.61 -6.98 -13.92
N ASP A 1096 18.73 -7.59 -14.30
CA ASP A 1096 19.29 -7.51 -15.65
C ASP A 1096 18.89 -8.73 -16.50
N CYS A 1097 18.22 -9.72 -15.91
CA CYS A 1097 17.62 -10.86 -16.61
C CYS A 1097 16.20 -10.52 -17.11
N ALA A 1098 15.82 -11.13 -18.24
CA ALA A 1098 14.50 -10.92 -18.81
C ALA A 1098 13.38 -11.53 -17.95
N TRP A 1099 12.26 -10.81 -17.89
CA TRP A 1099 10.99 -11.30 -17.36
C TRP A 1099 10.60 -12.62 -18.06
N PRO A 1100 10.16 -13.66 -17.33
CA PRO A 1100 9.84 -14.95 -17.92
C PRO A 1100 8.74 -14.83 -18.97
N SER A 1101 8.99 -15.37 -20.17
CA SER A 1101 7.98 -15.51 -21.22
C SER A 1101 7.11 -16.75 -20.97
N PRO A 1102 5.85 -16.76 -21.45
CA PRO A 1102 5.02 -17.96 -21.43
C PRO A 1102 5.79 -19.16 -22.00
N LEU A 1103 5.84 -20.27 -21.25
CA LEU A 1103 6.64 -21.43 -21.64
C LEU A 1103 5.99 -22.21 -22.80
N LEU A 1104 4.67 -22.38 -22.77
CA LEU A 1104 3.88 -23.16 -23.70
C LEU A 1104 3.13 -22.26 -24.69
N THR A 1105 2.83 -22.76 -25.88
CA THR A 1105 1.78 -22.17 -26.73
C THR A 1105 0.39 -22.49 -26.17
N SER A 1106 -0.65 -21.78 -26.62
CA SER A 1106 -2.04 -22.07 -26.20
C SER A 1106 -2.43 -23.53 -26.46
N GLU A 1107 -2.08 -24.07 -27.62
CA GLU A 1107 -2.33 -25.47 -27.99
C GLU A 1107 -1.61 -26.44 -27.05
N GLN A 1108 -0.33 -26.18 -26.73
CA GLN A 1108 0.45 -27.01 -25.82
C GLN A 1108 -0.09 -26.99 -24.39
N ALA A 1109 -0.51 -25.81 -23.92
CA ALA A 1109 -1.15 -25.65 -22.61
C ALA A 1109 -2.47 -26.42 -22.54
N ASP A 1110 -3.27 -26.41 -23.62
CA ASP A 1110 -4.52 -27.18 -23.70
C ASP A 1110 -4.26 -28.70 -23.70
N VAL A 1111 -3.25 -29.15 -24.44
CA VAL A 1111 -2.84 -30.57 -24.46
C VAL A 1111 -2.40 -31.04 -23.07
N LEU A 1112 -1.55 -30.29 -22.37
CA LEU A 1112 -1.14 -30.66 -21.01
C LEU A 1112 -2.31 -30.58 -20.02
N SER A 1113 -3.17 -29.57 -20.16
CA SER A 1113 -4.38 -29.45 -19.33
C SER A 1113 -5.36 -30.61 -19.53
N ALA A 1114 -5.36 -31.24 -20.71
CA ALA A 1114 -6.22 -32.39 -21.01
C ALA A 1114 -5.73 -33.69 -20.35
N ARG A 1115 -4.45 -33.79 -19.97
CA ARG A 1115 -3.88 -34.99 -19.31
C ARG A 1115 -4.51 -35.27 -17.94
N GLY A 1116 -4.84 -34.22 -17.17
CA GLY A 1116 -5.46 -34.34 -15.84
C GLY A 1116 -6.96 -34.62 -15.86
N GLY A 1117 -7.59 -34.71 -17.03
CA GLY A 1117 -9.05 -34.73 -17.17
C GLY A 1117 -9.70 -33.41 -16.73
N GLN A 1118 -10.99 -33.27 -17.01
CA GLN A 1118 -11.82 -32.15 -16.57
C GLN A 1118 -12.62 -32.55 -15.32
N ILE A 1119 -12.45 -31.78 -14.23
CA ILE A 1119 -13.31 -31.91 -13.05
C ILE A 1119 -14.66 -31.24 -13.32
N VAL A 1120 -15.72 -32.00 -13.09
CA VAL A 1120 -17.11 -31.58 -13.24
C VAL A 1120 -17.80 -31.65 -11.90
N ALA A 1121 -18.29 -30.50 -11.43
CA ALA A 1121 -19.19 -30.46 -10.29
C ALA A 1121 -20.61 -30.86 -10.74
N VAL A 1122 -21.20 -31.89 -10.13
CA VAL A 1122 -22.53 -32.37 -10.48
C VAL A 1122 -23.54 -31.97 -9.40
N GLN A 1123 -24.50 -31.15 -9.80
CA GLN A 1123 -25.63 -30.73 -8.98
C GLN A 1123 -26.89 -31.49 -9.36
N ILE A 1124 -27.72 -31.79 -8.36
CA ILE A 1124 -29.07 -32.31 -8.55
C ILE A 1124 -30.05 -31.33 -7.90
N ASN A 1125 -30.96 -30.78 -8.70
CA ASN A 1125 -31.92 -29.74 -8.28
C ASN A 1125 -31.21 -28.55 -7.58
N GLY A 1126 -30.06 -28.13 -8.13
CA GLY A 1126 -29.28 -26.99 -7.62
C GLY A 1126 -28.41 -27.29 -6.40
N LYS A 1127 -28.40 -28.52 -5.87
CA LYS A 1127 -27.53 -28.93 -4.74
C LYS A 1127 -26.35 -29.78 -5.23
N LEU A 1128 -25.12 -29.42 -4.86
CA LEU A 1128 -23.91 -30.20 -5.18
C LEU A 1128 -24.01 -31.59 -4.55
N ARG A 1129 -23.82 -32.64 -5.34
CA ARG A 1129 -23.88 -34.03 -4.88
C ARG A 1129 -22.53 -34.72 -4.90
N PHE A 1130 -21.79 -34.52 -5.98
CA PHE A 1130 -20.46 -35.08 -6.15
C PHE A 1130 -19.67 -34.25 -7.17
N THR A 1131 -18.37 -34.50 -7.20
CA THR A 1131 -17.44 -34.00 -8.22
C THR A 1131 -16.81 -35.19 -8.89
N VAL A 1132 -16.69 -35.15 -10.21
CA VAL A 1132 -16.09 -36.25 -10.97
C VAL A 1132 -15.11 -35.74 -12.01
N THR A 1133 -14.04 -36.48 -12.22
CA THR A 1133 -13.06 -36.18 -13.27
C THR A 1133 -13.38 -37.02 -14.50
N ILE A 1134 -13.70 -36.37 -15.62
CA ILE A 1134 -13.91 -37.01 -16.92
C ILE A 1134 -12.76 -36.64 -17.85
N PRO A 1135 -12.49 -37.40 -18.94
CA PRO A 1135 -11.57 -36.93 -19.98
C PRO A 1135 -12.01 -35.57 -20.52
N ARG A 1136 -11.11 -34.79 -21.11
CA ARG A 1136 -11.46 -33.52 -21.79
C ARG A 1136 -11.54 -33.77 -23.30
N ARG A 1137 -12.63 -33.34 -23.96
CA ARG A 1137 -12.77 -33.47 -25.42
C ARG A 1137 -11.81 -32.47 -26.08
N LEU A 1138 -10.86 -32.95 -26.88
CA LEU A 1138 -10.03 -32.10 -27.72
C LEU A 1138 -10.94 -31.48 -28.80
N SER A 1139 -11.03 -30.15 -28.87
CA SER A 1139 -11.81 -29.49 -29.94
C SER A 1139 -11.25 -29.88 -31.32
N PRO A 1140 -12.08 -30.09 -32.35
CA PRO A 1140 -11.57 -30.35 -33.69
C PRO A 1140 -10.84 -29.11 -34.20
N THR A 1141 -9.56 -29.25 -34.52
CA THR A 1141 -8.84 -28.33 -35.39
C THR A 1141 -9.43 -28.42 -36.81
N THR A 1142 -10.23 -27.44 -37.22
CA THR A 1142 -10.45 -27.18 -38.64
C THR A 1142 -10.68 -25.69 -38.90
N SER A 1143 -9.89 -25.20 -39.85
CA SER A 1143 -9.97 -23.98 -40.65
C SER A 1143 -11.27 -23.17 -40.61
N ALA A 1144 -11.10 -21.85 -40.52
CA ALA A 1144 -12.09 -20.86 -40.88
C ALA A 1144 -12.74 -21.19 -42.23
N GLU A 1145 -14.01 -21.58 -42.21
CA GLU A 1145 -15.07 -21.38 -43.22
C GLU A 1145 -16.17 -22.44 -43.05
N SER A 1146 -17.10 -22.21 -42.12
CA SER A 1146 -18.51 -22.62 -42.27
C SER A 1146 -19.33 -22.04 -41.12
N SER A 1147 -20.18 -21.08 -41.44
CA SER A 1147 -21.16 -20.50 -40.53
C SER A 1147 -22.33 -21.47 -40.33
N ASP A 1148 -22.21 -22.40 -39.38
CA ASP A 1148 -23.38 -23.05 -38.76
C ASP A 1148 -23.06 -23.52 -37.34
N ASN A 1149 -23.29 -22.63 -36.37
CA ASN A 1149 -22.79 -22.74 -34.99
C ASN A 1149 -23.80 -23.41 -34.02
N SER A 1150 -24.86 -24.04 -34.52
CA SER A 1150 -25.94 -24.62 -33.69
C SER A 1150 -25.77 -26.11 -33.37
N GLY A 1151 -25.04 -26.88 -34.20
CA GLY A 1151 -24.87 -28.33 -34.03
C GLY A 1151 -23.70 -28.75 -33.11
N ALA A 1152 -22.64 -27.94 -33.01
CA ALA A 1152 -21.43 -28.31 -32.27
C ALA A 1152 -21.61 -28.25 -30.73
N VAL A 1153 -22.51 -27.38 -30.24
CA VAL A 1153 -22.71 -27.14 -28.79
C VAL A 1153 -23.49 -28.27 -28.13
N THR A 1154 -24.49 -28.85 -28.80
CA THR A 1154 -25.24 -30.02 -28.29
C THR A 1154 -24.36 -31.25 -28.19
N ASP A 1155 -23.47 -31.42 -29.16
CA ASP A 1155 -22.56 -32.57 -29.27
C ASP A 1155 -21.55 -32.62 -28.10
N GLU A 1156 -21.02 -31.47 -27.67
CA GLU A 1156 -20.12 -31.36 -26.53
C GLU A 1156 -20.84 -31.66 -25.20
N GLN A 1157 -22.06 -31.14 -25.04
CA GLN A 1157 -22.87 -31.35 -23.83
C GLN A 1157 -23.23 -32.83 -23.66
N ASP A 1158 -23.67 -33.48 -24.73
CA ASP A 1158 -24.01 -34.91 -24.70
C ASP A 1158 -22.79 -35.77 -24.40
N TRP A 1159 -21.62 -35.39 -24.93
CA TRP A 1159 -20.36 -36.07 -24.62
C TRP A 1159 -20.01 -35.96 -23.12
N ILE A 1160 -20.05 -34.75 -22.55
CA ILE A 1160 -19.77 -34.52 -21.12
C ILE A 1160 -20.72 -35.34 -20.25
N ILE A 1161 -22.02 -35.30 -20.57
CA ILE A 1161 -23.05 -36.05 -19.83
C ILE A 1161 -22.79 -37.56 -19.94
N SER A 1162 -22.43 -38.07 -21.12
CA SER A 1162 -22.11 -39.49 -21.31
C SER A 1162 -20.95 -39.95 -20.41
N ARG A 1163 -19.87 -39.14 -20.32
CA ARG A 1163 -18.72 -39.47 -19.48
C ARG A 1163 -19.07 -39.44 -17.99
N ILE A 1164 -19.90 -38.49 -17.57
CA ILE A 1164 -20.39 -38.45 -16.18
C ILE A 1164 -21.18 -39.72 -15.86
N LEU A 1165 -22.07 -40.16 -16.75
CA LEU A 1165 -22.88 -41.37 -16.53
C LEU A 1165 -22.07 -42.68 -16.51
N GLU A 1166 -20.88 -42.69 -17.11
CA GLU A 1166 -19.96 -43.83 -17.10
C GLU A 1166 -19.19 -43.98 -15.78
N THR A 1167 -19.13 -42.91 -14.98
CA THR A 1167 -18.44 -42.91 -13.68
C THR A 1167 -19.26 -43.60 -12.60
N ASP A 1168 -18.59 -44.13 -11.57
CA ASP A 1168 -19.24 -44.83 -10.46
C ASP A 1168 -20.21 -43.90 -9.72
N GLU A 1169 -19.78 -42.68 -9.42
CA GLU A 1169 -20.62 -41.68 -8.76
C GLU A 1169 -21.82 -41.28 -9.63
N GLY A 1170 -21.62 -41.13 -10.94
CA GLY A 1170 -22.69 -40.85 -11.89
C GLY A 1170 -23.72 -41.97 -11.96
N ARG A 1171 -23.30 -43.24 -11.99
CA ARG A 1171 -24.21 -44.39 -11.93
C ARG A 1171 -25.04 -44.38 -10.64
N VAL A 1172 -24.38 -44.23 -9.50
CA VAL A 1172 -25.05 -44.26 -8.18
C VAL A 1172 -26.01 -43.07 -8.03
N TRP A 1173 -25.57 -41.85 -8.30
CA TRP A 1173 -26.38 -40.66 -8.03
C TRP A 1173 -27.43 -40.38 -9.10
N LEU A 1174 -27.18 -40.70 -10.37
CA LEU A 1174 -28.04 -40.30 -11.48
C LEU A 1174 -28.92 -41.43 -12.01
N ARG A 1175 -28.60 -42.70 -11.75
CA ARG A 1175 -29.42 -43.86 -12.16
C ARG A 1175 -30.00 -44.66 -10.99
N GLU A 1176 -29.23 -44.90 -9.93
CA GLU A 1176 -29.71 -45.70 -8.79
C GLU A 1176 -30.53 -44.87 -7.80
N LYS A 1177 -29.98 -43.74 -7.33
CA LYS A 1177 -30.65 -42.85 -6.37
C LYS A 1177 -31.70 -41.94 -7.00
N ASN A 1178 -31.57 -41.68 -8.30
CA ASN A 1178 -32.53 -40.91 -9.09
C ASN A 1178 -32.72 -41.63 -10.42
N ASP A 1179 -33.91 -41.54 -11.01
CA ASP A 1179 -34.21 -42.21 -12.28
C ASP A 1179 -33.80 -41.29 -13.44
N TRP A 1180 -32.65 -41.56 -14.07
CA TRP A 1180 -32.09 -40.75 -15.17
C TRP A 1180 -33.12 -40.46 -16.26
N GLU A 1181 -34.01 -41.40 -16.58
CA GLU A 1181 -35.00 -41.24 -17.63
C GLU A 1181 -36.15 -40.29 -17.25
N LYS A 1182 -36.29 -39.97 -15.96
CA LYS A 1182 -37.26 -38.98 -15.46
C LYS A 1182 -36.70 -37.57 -15.34
N ARG A 1183 -35.45 -37.32 -15.75
CA ARG A 1183 -34.86 -35.98 -15.72
C ARG A 1183 -35.65 -35.01 -16.60
N ARG A 1184 -36.02 -33.84 -16.06
CA ARG A 1184 -36.71 -32.77 -16.81
C ARG A 1184 -35.76 -31.96 -17.68
N ARG A 1185 -34.56 -31.66 -17.16
CA ARG A 1185 -33.55 -30.88 -17.89
C ARG A 1185 -32.15 -31.14 -17.33
N VAL A 1186 -31.15 -31.02 -18.19
CA VAL A 1186 -29.74 -31.01 -17.82
C VAL A 1186 -29.15 -29.69 -18.30
N VAL A 1187 -28.43 -29.00 -17.43
CA VAL A 1187 -27.79 -27.72 -17.74
C VAL A 1187 -26.28 -27.89 -17.55
N VAL A 1188 -25.54 -27.80 -18.66
CA VAL A 1188 -24.08 -27.83 -18.67
C VAL A 1188 -23.57 -26.39 -18.73
N VAL A 1189 -22.76 -25.99 -17.74
CA VAL A 1189 -22.30 -24.61 -17.56
C VAL A 1189 -20.79 -24.55 -17.74
N LYS A 1190 -20.32 -23.51 -18.47
CA LYS A 1190 -18.89 -23.22 -18.71
C LYS A 1190 -18.11 -24.42 -19.26
N GLY A 1191 -18.62 -25.02 -20.35
CA GLY A 1191 -17.96 -26.14 -21.04
C GLY A 1191 -17.81 -27.39 -20.17
N GLY A 1192 -18.72 -27.62 -19.20
CA GLY A 1192 -18.70 -28.81 -18.35
C GLY A 1192 -18.12 -28.63 -16.94
N LYS A 1193 -17.65 -27.44 -16.54
CA LYS A 1193 -17.17 -27.24 -15.15
C LYS A 1193 -18.25 -27.49 -14.10
N LEU A 1194 -19.51 -27.26 -14.46
CA LEU A 1194 -20.67 -27.53 -13.62
C LEU A 1194 -21.78 -28.15 -14.48
N VAL A 1195 -22.37 -29.24 -14.01
CA VAL A 1195 -23.54 -29.88 -14.63
C VAL A 1195 -24.64 -29.95 -13.59
N ASN A 1196 -25.76 -29.27 -13.84
CA ASN A 1196 -26.93 -29.30 -12.98
C ASN A 1196 -28.05 -30.10 -13.64
N ILE A 1197 -28.47 -31.18 -12.97
CA ILE A 1197 -29.50 -32.09 -13.44
C ILE A 1197 -30.75 -31.84 -12.61
N VAL A 1198 -31.84 -31.55 -13.30
CA VAL A 1198 -33.14 -31.33 -12.68
C VAL A 1198 -34.02 -32.53 -12.98
N PHE A 1199 -34.38 -33.27 -11.93
CA PHE A 1199 -35.34 -34.38 -11.99
C PHE A 1199 -36.77 -33.86 -11.79
#